data_AF-H2YLP9-F1
#
_entry.id   AF-H2YLP9-F1
#
_cell.length_a   1.000
_cell.length_b   1.000
_cell.length_c   1.000
_cell.angle_alpha   90.00
_cell.angle_beta   90.00
_cell.angle_gamma   90.00
#
_symmetry.space_group_name_H-M   'P 1'
#
loop_
_entity.id
_entity.type
_entity.pdbx_description
1 polymer ?
#
loop_
_entity_poly.entity_id
_entity_poly.type
_entity_poly.pdbx_seq_one_letter_code
_entity_poly.pdbx_strand_id
1 'polypeptide(L)'
;LVVAGTAYPSVVSSIYLISFIILAMMWAFHVKLLTPAVALLRAFLCAIASFQLLMLYLYQIQHIQDLIPKESIYTRLFGLTPIIRTNCTTPHQLLLYPGLKWSVFVEPSGVFLLLWSMAVGVRIDGDNLKTKEKKQFGKKMVIRLKTEKSLHGSCWSDIIHPQVWSVTYHSWLTFVLLIWACGLWMVKERSWYTLCCSPVFTIYGIPHCGTAGGNIVVGWGDLNESELPTVINQTDGNKLYLSAFGIRRYEYPFLHLGIQILYLCGFWLVLHQFNYIRKHGGSGSTNGGLIDGSFTTEADTDSWAYRLGEYCKEMLSRYWIFVVIGFHIAIATEGYPSGTKIIYFALFVLSTVSFVISWQFFRKSLQLYWIVLVTYTMIVLGLIYTYQFQDFPKYWKQLTHFTDQQTLVSSSITNPFELMLSILLPALFLLVVVLQLQYFNDRFLEVNDAILSIDGDGHTGEEGSAEEYEMGELNSGTREDDESWLTRQCRKMCPVVIGSIKTAVSLFIRGMEFHLWRLVFITAFAVAAYKVSAIYATVVVFWVLMLPARVTHRSLYIVTTVGLSLVGMAIMFLQLHFINLQLPYNCTVTVHVGCCCCLCGLLFVQQNMSRWIGIEKMNRNGIFFNHINGLIAILLMISFERVISLRQQWRSKWLKEVRPTVTAFYPSVTWRDADKGLVEFCKYFANFAFYKFGVEACFVMSVVTIWVRADMYAIIYSLLLVIALVLKTRLSLHRYWKFYSVALIILLVWQYLICLGMPPVWCVANQYPWMKLGSNVTEHDRLVRWMFLPDYLIVQDSTALIADFFQLLFVIAQLFVFEHENGEWTQFGGDNRYLTGADLDQVTLVGNPRKNFMLKKARSVLDQLKGFTFKYMIWVTMAMVFVAGTTRISLFCLGYLISFFYLLSRHQELMMGAPSRLLLVWNVVLGYNVSVITLKVALQVISCVYIETLQQRACSVVQLLSLVCSKRASYGLDAPSTTDQTCELSYTNAGLTWDFICFLFLLTQRRIFSSYYFLHASEDLKISMQLAAR
;
A
#
# COMPACT_ATOMS: atom_id res chain seq x y z
N LEU A 1 24.64 -43.20 -2.00
CA LEU A 1 24.94 -43.18 -0.55
C LEU A 1 23.85 -42.46 0.23
N VAL A 2 23.56 -41.19 -0.03
CA VAL A 2 22.49 -40.43 0.67
C VAL A 2 21.14 -41.16 0.67
N VAL A 3 20.59 -41.47 -0.50
CA VAL A 3 19.28 -42.15 -0.62
C VAL A 3 19.23 -43.45 0.18
N ALA A 4 20.26 -44.29 0.09
CA ALA A 4 20.36 -45.55 0.86
C ALA A 4 20.59 -45.34 2.36
N GLY A 5 21.24 -44.24 2.75
CA GLY A 5 21.47 -43.87 4.14
C GLY A 5 20.27 -43.19 4.81
N THR A 6 19.37 -42.58 4.04
CA THR A 6 18.23 -41.82 4.58
C THR A 6 16.89 -42.55 4.45
N ALA A 7 16.73 -43.45 3.45
CA ALA A 7 15.43 -44.08 3.11
C ALA A 7 14.77 -44.77 4.32
N TYR A 8 15.56 -45.52 5.09
CA TYR A 8 15.17 -46.05 6.39
C TYR A 8 16.36 -45.93 7.35
N PRO A 9 16.27 -45.12 8.43
CA PRO A 9 17.37 -44.97 9.38
C PRO A 9 17.53 -46.24 10.23
N SER A 10 18.70 -46.86 10.13
CA SER A 10 19.12 -48.05 10.86
C SER A 10 20.62 -47.98 11.13
N VAL A 11 21.14 -48.86 11.98
CA VAL A 11 22.58 -48.93 12.23
C VAL A 11 23.33 -49.25 10.94
N VAL A 12 22.79 -50.10 10.08
CA VAL A 12 23.41 -50.45 8.79
C VAL A 12 23.38 -49.27 7.82
N SER A 13 22.25 -48.55 7.70
CA SER A 13 22.17 -47.40 6.81
C SER A 13 23.04 -46.21 7.26
N SER A 14 23.32 -46.11 8.57
CA SER A 14 24.25 -45.12 9.12
C SER A 14 25.67 -45.24 8.56
N ILE A 15 26.12 -46.45 8.21
CA ILE A 15 27.45 -46.68 7.60
C ILE A 15 27.55 -45.97 6.24
N TYR A 16 26.47 -46.02 5.44
CA TYR A 16 26.43 -45.31 4.16
C TYR A 16 26.41 -43.79 4.32
N LEU A 17 25.69 -43.32 5.34
CA LEU A 17 25.57 -41.89 5.63
C LEU A 17 26.88 -41.30 6.17
N ILE A 18 27.54 -41.98 7.12
CA ILE A 18 28.85 -41.57 7.66
C ILE A 18 29.90 -41.59 6.54
N SER A 19 29.91 -42.63 5.71
CA SER A 19 30.80 -42.71 4.56
C SER A 19 30.59 -41.55 3.58
N PHE A 20 29.33 -41.17 3.35
CA PHE A 20 29.01 -39.98 2.54
C PHE A 20 29.52 -38.68 3.18
N ILE A 21 29.28 -38.47 4.48
CA ILE A 21 29.74 -37.26 5.20
C ILE A 21 31.26 -37.14 5.15
N ILE A 22 31.99 -38.24 5.38
CA ILE A 22 33.46 -38.26 5.31
C ILE A 22 33.93 -37.91 3.90
N LEU A 23 33.34 -38.52 2.86
CA LEU A 23 33.70 -38.22 1.46
C LEU A 23 33.40 -36.77 1.08
N ALA A 24 32.26 -36.23 1.52
CA ALA A 24 31.87 -34.84 1.28
C ALA A 24 32.80 -33.86 2.01
N MET A 25 33.21 -34.19 3.24
CA MET A 25 34.19 -33.41 4.00
C MET A 25 35.58 -33.42 3.34
N MET A 26 36.06 -34.59 2.91
CA MET A 26 37.32 -34.70 2.17
C MET A 26 37.29 -33.89 0.87
N TRP A 27 36.16 -33.93 0.17
CA TRP A 27 35.93 -33.10 -1.01
C TRP A 27 35.99 -31.62 -0.65
N ALA A 28 35.29 -31.17 0.40
CA ALA A 28 35.28 -29.78 0.87
C ALA A 28 36.67 -29.25 1.27
N PHE A 29 37.58 -30.09 1.73
CA PHE A 29 38.96 -29.71 2.05
C PHE A 29 39.93 -29.75 0.85
N HIS A 30 39.46 -30.05 -0.37
CA HIS A 30 40.32 -30.28 -1.53
C HIS A 30 41.41 -31.35 -1.30
N VAL A 31 41.12 -32.32 -0.42
CA VAL A 31 42.00 -33.47 -0.21
C VAL A 31 41.96 -34.31 -1.49
N LYS A 32 43.13 -34.57 -2.08
CA LYS A 32 43.20 -35.48 -3.24
C LYS A 32 42.88 -36.87 -2.73
N LEU A 33 41.72 -37.42 -3.13
CA LEU A 33 41.38 -38.79 -2.81
C LEU A 33 42.39 -39.72 -3.51
N LEU A 34 43.17 -40.46 -2.70
CA LEU A 34 44.04 -41.50 -3.24
C LEU A 34 43.16 -42.58 -3.88
N THR A 35 43.34 -42.80 -5.19
CA THR A 35 42.69 -43.88 -5.96
C THR A 35 42.57 -45.21 -5.21
N PRO A 36 43.61 -45.75 -4.53
CA PRO A 36 43.50 -47.03 -3.83
C PRO A 36 42.60 -46.99 -2.58
N ALA A 37 42.59 -45.91 -1.80
CA ALA A 37 41.76 -45.80 -0.61
C ALA A 37 40.26 -45.71 -0.96
N VAL A 38 39.93 -45.05 -2.07
CA VAL A 38 38.57 -44.98 -2.59
C VAL A 38 38.13 -46.33 -3.15
N ALA A 39 39.01 -47.04 -3.86
CA ALA A 39 38.73 -48.37 -4.37
C ALA A 39 38.44 -49.36 -3.21
N LEU A 40 39.22 -49.30 -2.12
CA LEU A 40 39.00 -50.08 -0.91
C LEU A 40 37.64 -49.75 -0.26
N LEU A 41 37.33 -48.46 -0.09
CA LEU A 41 36.05 -48.02 0.47
C LEU A 41 34.86 -48.47 -0.40
N ARG A 42 34.96 -48.38 -1.73
CA ARG A 42 33.92 -48.86 -2.66
C ARG A 42 33.70 -50.36 -2.55
N ALA A 43 34.77 -51.15 -2.48
CA ALA A 43 34.68 -52.60 -2.30
C ALA A 43 34.03 -52.97 -0.95
N PHE A 44 34.42 -52.28 0.12
CA PHE A 44 33.82 -52.45 1.46
C PHE A 44 32.32 -52.12 1.46
N LEU A 45 31.92 -50.97 0.90
CA LEU A 45 30.51 -50.57 0.81
C LEU A 45 29.70 -51.51 -0.09
N CYS A 46 30.31 -52.06 -1.15
CA CYS A 46 29.69 -53.06 -2.02
C CYS A 46 29.39 -54.36 -1.27
N ALA A 47 30.32 -54.83 -0.42
CA ALA A 47 30.13 -56.02 0.40
C ALA A 47 28.98 -55.83 1.41
N ILE A 48 28.96 -54.69 2.09
CA ILE A 48 27.90 -54.35 3.06
C ILE A 48 26.53 -54.23 2.37
N ALA A 49 26.45 -53.54 1.23
CA ALA A 49 25.18 -53.41 0.49
C ALA A 49 24.66 -54.76 -0.03
N SER A 50 25.56 -55.65 -0.45
CA SER A 50 25.20 -57.03 -0.85
C SER A 50 24.63 -57.82 0.33
N PHE A 51 25.30 -57.74 1.48
CA PHE A 51 24.87 -58.41 2.70
C PHE A 51 23.54 -57.88 3.22
N GLN A 52 23.34 -56.56 3.24
CA GLN A 52 22.09 -55.95 3.68
C GLN A 52 20.92 -56.31 2.76
N LEU A 53 21.11 -56.26 1.44
CA LEU A 53 20.06 -56.64 0.49
C LEU A 53 19.67 -58.11 0.66
N LEU A 54 20.67 -58.99 0.83
CA LEU A 54 20.44 -60.40 1.14
C LEU A 54 19.62 -60.58 2.42
N MET A 55 19.97 -59.87 3.50
CA MET A 55 19.25 -59.94 4.78
C MET A 55 17.82 -59.41 4.68
N LEU A 56 17.58 -58.32 3.93
CA LEU A 56 16.22 -57.80 3.69
C LEU A 56 15.34 -58.81 2.94
N TYR A 57 15.89 -59.53 1.96
CA TYR A 57 15.18 -60.59 1.24
C TYR A 57 14.93 -61.82 2.11
N LEU A 58 15.94 -62.29 2.84
CA LEU A 58 15.80 -63.43 3.76
C LEU A 58 14.74 -63.15 4.83
N TYR A 59 14.70 -61.92 5.36
CA TYR A 59 13.71 -61.52 6.36
C TYR A 59 12.26 -61.51 5.85
N GLN A 60 12.00 -61.58 4.54
CA GLN A 60 10.63 -61.75 4.02
C GLN A 60 10.12 -63.20 4.16
N ILE A 61 10.98 -64.15 4.54
CA ILE A 61 10.61 -65.54 4.80
C ILE A 61 9.90 -65.63 6.16
N GLN A 62 8.71 -66.23 6.19
CA GLN A 62 7.87 -66.36 7.38
C GLN A 62 8.61 -66.91 8.61
N HIS A 63 9.37 -68.00 8.45
CA HIS A 63 10.13 -68.59 9.56
C HIS A 63 11.12 -67.63 10.23
N ILE A 64 11.72 -66.72 9.46
CA ILE A 64 12.67 -65.74 9.98
C ILE A 64 11.93 -64.61 10.74
N GLN A 65 10.73 -64.24 10.29
CA GLN A 65 9.86 -63.27 10.99
C GLN A 65 9.28 -63.86 12.29
N ASP A 66 9.08 -65.18 12.35
CA ASP A 66 8.64 -65.88 13.58
C ASP A 66 9.77 -65.99 14.61
N LEU A 67 11.02 -66.23 14.14
CA LEU A 67 12.22 -66.27 14.97
C LEU A 67 12.60 -64.90 15.54
N ILE A 68 12.46 -63.85 14.74
CA ILE A 68 12.77 -62.47 15.13
C ILE A 68 11.53 -61.60 14.85
N PRO A 69 10.60 -61.48 15.84
CA PRO A 69 9.36 -60.74 15.64
C PRO A 69 9.62 -59.27 15.33
N LYS A 70 8.73 -58.67 14.53
CA LYS A 70 8.82 -57.28 14.06
C LYS A 70 9.00 -56.23 15.17
N GLU A 71 8.48 -56.53 16.37
CA GLU A 71 8.47 -55.61 17.52
C GLU A 71 9.78 -55.65 18.30
N SER A 72 10.65 -56.61 18.00
CA SER A 72 11.95 -56.73 18.66
C SER A 72 12.84 -55.52 18.35
N ILE A 73 13.66 -55.14 19.33
CA ILE A 73 14.65 -54.06 19.16
C ILE A 73 15.68 -54.40 18.07
N TYR A 74 16.02 -55.69 17.90
CA TYR A 74 17.00 -56.14 16.92
C TYR A 74 16.51 -55.94 15.48
N THR A 75 15.27 -56.33 15.17
CA THR A 75 14.65 -56.09 13.85
C THR A 75 14.67 -54.61 13.49
N ARG A 76 14.29 -53.77 14.45
CA ARG A 76 14.21 -52.32 14.33
C ARG A 76 15.59 -51.68 14.13
N LEU A 77 16.58 -52.05 14.95
CA LEU A 77 17.94 -51.50 14.92
C LEU A 77 18.71 -51.83 13.63
N PHE A 78 18.53 -53.05 13.11
CA PHE A 78 19.16 -53.49 11.85
C PHE A 78 18.38 -53.08 10.59
N GLY A 79 17.18 -52.51 10.73
CA GLY A 79 16.35 -52.08 9.61
C GLY A 79 15.71 -53.22 8.83
N LEU A 80 15.42 -54.33 9.49
CA LEU A 80 14.76 -55.48 8.87
C LEU A 80 13.26 -55.22 8.76
N THR A 81 12.82 -54.63 7.64
CA THR A 81 11.43 -54.22 7.45
C THR A 81 10.56 -55.34 6.86
N PRO A 82 9.46 -55.76 7.53
CA PRO A 82 8.57 -56.78 7.00
C PRO A 82 7.55 -56.14 6.04
N ILE A 83 7.64 -56.48 4.75
CA ILE A 83 6.73 -55.96 3.72
C ILE A 83 5.57 -56.94 3.49
N ILE A 84 5.91 -58.22 3.35
CA ILE A 84 4.98 -59.29 3.03
C ILE A 84 4.56 -59.99 4.33
N ARG A 85 3.25 -60.15 4.52
CA ARG A 85 2.64 -60.96 5.57
C ARG A 85 2.03 -62.21 4.92
N THR A 86 2.48 -63.39 5.30
CA THR A 86 1.83 -64.64 4.89
C THR A 86 0.89 -65.10 6.00
N ASN A 87 -0.36 -65.41 5.64
CA ASN A 87 -1.35 -65.96 6.57
C ASN A 87 -1.63 -67.42 6.21
N CYS A 88 -1.57 -68.32 7.19
CA CYS A 88 -1.79 -69.75 6.99
C CYS A 88 -3.22 -70.09 6.50
N THR A 89 -4.18 -69.16 6.64
CA THR A 89 -5.56 -69.35 6.18
C THR A 89 -5.81 -68.95 4.72
N THR A 90 -4.95 -68.13 4.09
CA THR A 90 -5.08 -67.68 2.69
C THR A 90 -3.71 -67.52 2.01
N PRO A 91 -3.02 -68.62 1.66
CA PRO A 91 -1.65 -68.56 1.11
C PRO A 91 -1.55 -67.95 -0.29
N HIS A 92 -2.67 -67.85 -1.02
CA HIS A 92 -2.72 -67.32 -2.39
C HIS A 92 -2.83 -65.79 -2.47
N GLN A 93 -3.02 -65.10 -1.34
CA GLN A 93 -3.16 -63.65 -1.29
C GLN A 93 -1.87 -63.01 -0.75
N LEU A 94 -1.27 -62.12 -1.52
CA LEU A 94 -0.16 -61.28 -1.07
C LEU A 94 -0.72 -60.23 -0.10
N LEU A 95 -0.68 -60.51 1.21
CA LEU A 95 -1.10 -59.57 2.23
C LEU A 95 0.08 -58.69 2.61
N LEU A 96 -0.09 -57.37 2.55
CA LEU A 96 0.87 -56.40 3.07
C LEU A 96 0.56 -56.11 4.55
N TYR A 97 1.58 -55.81 5.36
CA TYR A 97 1.33 -55.34 6.72
C TYR A 97 0.54 -54.02 6.71
N PRO A 98 -0.56 -53.89 7.48
CA PRO A 98 -1.33 -52.66 7.54
C PRO A 98 -0.51 -51.54 8.20
N GLY A 99 -0.55 -50.33 7.64
CA GLY A 99 0.16 -49.16 8.18
C GLY A 99 1.62 -48.99 7.73
N LEU A 100 2.08 -49.72 6.70
CA LEU A 100 3.42 -49.55 6.12
C LEU A 100 3.61 -48.13 5.53
N LYS A 101 4.66 -47.42 5.96
CA LYS A 101 5.07 -46.12 5.40
C LYS A 101 5.72 -46.31 4.03
N TRP A 102 5.51 -45.37 3.10
CA TRP A 102 6.10 -45.43 1.74
C TRP A 102 7.64 -45.54 1.75
N SER A 103 8.31 -44.98 2.76
CA SER A 103 9.77 -44.99 2.91
C SER A 103 10.34 -46.41 3.01
N VAL A 104 9.56 -47.37 3.52
CA VAL A 104 9.93 -48.79 3.64
C VAL A 104 10.10 -49.45 2.26
N PHE A 105 9.31 -49.05 1.26
CA PHE A 105 9.43 -49.58 -0.11
C PHE A 105 10.63 -49.00 -0.88
N VAL A 106 11.11 -47.82 -0.48
CA VAL A 106 12.22 -47.12 -1.13
C VAL A 106 13.57 -47.67 -0.68
N GLU A 107 13.67 -48.22 0.53
CA GLU A 107 14.91 -48.75 1.09
C GLU A 107 15.56 -49.87 0.23
N PRO A 108 14.87 -50.97 -0.13
CA PRO A 108 15.48 -52.03 -0.95
C PRO A 108 15.93 -51.52 -2.32
N SER A 109 15.12 -50.65 -2.94
CA SER A 109 15.44 -50.04 -4.24
C SER A 109 16.67 -49.13 -4.15
N GLY A 110 16.78 -48.34 -3.07
CA GLY A 110 17.91 -47.44 -2.82
C GLY A 110 19.22 -48.20 -2.56
N VAL A 111 19.17 -49.30 -1.79
CA VAL A 111 20.33 -50.17 -1.52
C VAL A 111 20.74 -50.93 -2.80
N PHE A 112 19.79 -51.41 -3.60
CA PHE A 112 20.09 -52.04 -4.89
C PHE A 112 20.78 -51.09 -5.86
N LEU A 113 20.28 -49.86 -6.01
CA LEU A 113 20.93 -48.83 -6.83
C LEU A 113 22.34 -48.50 -6.32
N LEU A 114 22.53 -48.47 -5.00
CA LEU A 114 23.85 -48.29 -4.39
C LEU A 114 24.78 -49.46 -4.76
N LEU A 115 24.34 -50.69 -4.56
CA LEU A 115 25.09 -51.90 -4.89
C LEU A 115 25.51 -51.91 -6.36
N TRP A 116 24.56 -51.66 -7.26
CA TRP A 116 24.82 -51.56 -8.70
C TRP A 116 25.90 -50.51 -9.01
N SER A 117 25.75 -49.30 -8.46
CA SER A 117 26.71 -48.21 -8.68
C SER A 117 28.11 -48.52 -8.16
N MET A 118 28.23 -49.17 -6.99
CA MET A 118 29.51 -49.56 -6.40
C MET A 118 30.15 -50.71 -7.17
N ALA A 119 29.38 -51.71 -7.59
CA ALA A 119 29.86 -52.85 -8.38
C ALA A 119 30.41 -52.39 -9.74
N VAL A 120 29.71 -51.49 -10.43
CA VAL A 120 30.21 -50.84 -11.65
C VAL A 120 31.50 -50.07 -11.37
N GLY A 121 31.57 -49.32 -10.28
CA GLY A 121 32.77 -48.60 -9.86
C GLY A 121 33.98 -49.50 -9.58
N VAL A 122 33.78 -50.60 -8.85
CA VAL A 122 34.82 -51.60 -8.55
C VAL A 122 35.32 -52.28 -9.83
N ARG A 123 34.42 -52.56 -10.79
CA ARG A 123 34.79 -53.10 -12.11
C ARG A 123 35.68 -52.10 -12.88
N ILE A 124 35.29 -50.83 -12.92
CA ILE A 124 36.05 -49.76 -13.58
C ILE A 124 37.41 -49.55 -12.90
N ASP A 125 37.48 -49.58 -11.57
CA ASP A 125 38.75 -49.46 -10.84
C ASP A 125 39.67 -50.66 -11.12
N GLY A 126 39.11 -51.86 -11.23
CA GLY A 126 39.82 -53.08 -11.65
C GLY A 126 40.37 -53.01 -13.08
N ASP A 127 39.62 -52.40 -14.01
CA ASP A 127 40.06 -52.19 -15.39
C ASP A 127 41.10 -51.06 -15.51
N ASN A 128 40.98 -49.99 -14.73
CA ASN A 128 41.95 -48.87 -14.67
C ASN A 128 43.28 -49.27 -14.00
N LEU A 129 43.26 -50.22 -13.06
CA LEU A 129 44.47 -50.85 -12.51
C LEU A 129 45.24 -51.63 -13.58
N LYS A 130 44.56 -52.14 -14.61
CA LYS A 130 45.19 -52.79 -15.78
C LYS A 130 45.69 -51.81 -16.85
N THR A 131 45.20 -50.57 -16.88
CA THR A 131 45.55 -49.56 -17.92
C THR A 131 46.50 -48.45 -17.45
N LYS A 132 46.95 -48.45 -16.18
CA LYS A 132 47.81 -47.42 -15.59
C LYS A 132 49.27 -47.38 -16.09
N GLU A 133 49.62 -48.15 -17.12
CA GLU A 133 50.90 -48.03 -17.84
C GLU A 133 50.86 -47.09 -19.06
N LYS A 134 49.70 -46.64 -19.54
CA LYS A 134 49.65 -45.79 -20.75
C LYS A 134 48.56 -44.72 -20.70
N LYS A 135 48.88 -43.56 -20.12
CA LYS A 135 48.65 -42.20 -20.69
C LYS A 135 48.71 -41.14 -19.60
N GLN A 136 49.88 -40.52 -19.49
CA GLN A 136 50.04 -39.16 -19.00
C GLN A 136 50.01 -38.24 -20.23
N PHE A 137 48.87 -37.60 -20.52
CA PHE A 137 48.87 -36.27 -21.14
C PHE A 137 47.51 -35.57 -21.06
N GLY A 138 47.51 -34.43 -20.38
CA GLY A 138 46.79 -33.21 -20.75
C GLY A 138 45.26 -33.19 -20.70
N LYS A 139 44.72 -32.43 -19.74
CA LYS A 139 43.92 -31.22 -20.02
C LYS A 139 43.54 -30.50 -18.72
N LYS A 140 44.21 -29.39 -18.44
CA LYS A 140 43.63 -28.31 -17.62
C LYS A 140 42.55 -27.64 -18.47
N MET A 141 41.29 -27.97 -18.22
CA MET A 141 40.19 -27.15 -18.68
C MET A 141 40.02 -26.00 -17.68
N VAL A 142 40.50 -24.83 -18.06
CA VAL A 142 40.30 -23.60 -17.32
C VAL A 142 38.89 -23.11 -17.64
N ILE A 143 37.92 -23.53 -16.83
CA ILE A 143 36.63 -22.83 -16.72
C ILE A 143 36.86 -21.68 -15.72
N ARG A 144 37.44 -20.56 -16.16
CA ARG A 144 37.68 -19.39 -15.30
C ARG A 144 36.69 -18.24 -15.46
N LEU A 145 35.84 -18.21 -16.50
CA LEU A 145 35.11 -16.98 -16.84
C LEU A 145 33.59 -17.01 -16.58
N LYS A 146 33.03 -18.11 -16.07
CA LYS A 146 31.60 -18.16 -15.66
C LYS A 146 31.39 -18.41 -14.17
N THR A 147 32.44 -18.87 -13.49
CA THR A 147 32.44 -19.20 -12.06
C THR A 147 32.44 -17.97 -11.17
N GLU A 148 32.99 -16.83 -11.60
CA GLU A 148 33.10 -15.61 -10.78
C GLU A 148 31.76 -14.90 -10.54
N LYS A 149 30.88 -14.83 -11.56
CA LYS A 149 29.49 -14.35 -11.39
C LYS A 149 28.59 -15.35 -10.64
N SER A 150 28.86 -16.66 -10.78
CA SER A 150 28.19 -17.70 -9.97
C SER A 150 28.66 -17.69 -8.50
N LEU A 151 29.90 -17.27 -8.24
CA LEU A 151 30.51 -17.17 -6.91
C LEU A 151 29.79 -16.14 -6.02
N HIS A 152 29.43 -14.99 -6.59
CA HIS A 152 28.70 -13.95 -5.86
C HIS A 152 27.28 -14.39 -5.51
N GLY A 153 26.59 -15.13 -6.40
CA GLY A 153 25.25 -15.66 -6.14
C GLY A 153 25.21 -16.72 -5.05
N SER A 154 26.24 -17.58 -4.95
CA SER A 154 26.36 -18.56 -3.86
C SER A 154 26.51 -17.89 -2.49
N CYS A 155 27.32 -16.83 -2.37
CA CYS A 155 27.58 -16.20 -1.07
C CYS A 155 26.32 -15.68 -0.34
N TRP A 156 25.27 -15.31 -1.07
CA TRP A 156 24.00 -14.88 -0.48
C TRP A 156 23.17 -16.06 0.04
N SER A 157 23.13 -17.17 -0.71
CA SER A 157 22.51 -18.39 -0.20
C SER A 157 23.21 -18.84 1.08
N ASP A 158 24.53 -18.66 1.17
CA ASP A 158 25.37 -19.19 2.24
C ASP A 158 25.12 -18.57 3.63
N ILE A 159 24.66 -17.31 3.70
CA ILE A 159 24.32 -16.63 4.96
C ILE A 159 22.88 -16.96 5.40
N ILE A 160 22.00 -17.24 4.45
CA ILE A 160 20.59 -17.57 4.71
C ILE A 160 20.45 -19.01 5.23
N HIS A 161 21.30 -19.94 4.79
CA HIS A 161 21.24 -21.36 5.18
C HIS A 161 21.30 -21.58 6.72
N PRO A 162 22.24 -20.99 7.48
CA PRO A 162 22.25 -21.12 8.95
C PRO A 162 20.98 -20.54 9.61
N GLN A 163 20.44 -19.44 9.09
CA GLN A 163 19.21 -18.82 9.61
C GLN A 163 18.02 -19.74 9.39
N VAL A 164 17.84 -20.26 8.18
CA VAL A 164 16.73 -21.16 7.84
C VAL A 164 16.86 -22.51 8.56
N TRP A 165 18.07 -23.04 8.74
CA TRP A 165 18.30 -24.22 9.57
C TRP A 165 17.77 -23.96 10.99
N SER A 166 18.13 -22.83 11.60
CA SER A 166 17.70 -22.55 12.97
C SER A 166 16.19 -22.41 13.17
N VAL A 167 15.48 -21.92 12.15
CA VAL A 167 14.01 -21.80 12.18
C VAL A 167 13.33 -23.15 11.94
N THR A 168 13.86 -23.96 11.03
CA THR A 168 13.28 -25.28 10.70
C THR A 168 13.49 -26.30 11.82
N TYR A 169 14.61 -26.22 12.53
CA TYR A 169 14.97 -27.09 13.65
C TYR A 169 15.25 -26.25 14.90
N HIS A 170 14.20 -25.97 15.66
CA HIS A 170 14.28 -25.18 16.88
C HIS A 170 15.02 -25.92 18.01
N SER A 171 16.16 -25.39 18.45
CA SER A 171 16.98 -25.93 19.57
C SER A 171 17.94 -24.88 20.13
N TRP A 172 18.51 -25.11 21.32
CA TRP A 172 19.55 -24.21 21.88
C TRP A 172 20.84 -24.19 21.04
N LEU A 173 21.16 -25.29 20.36
CA LEU A 173 22.34 -25.37 19.49
C LEU A 173 22.15 -24.53 18.22
N THR A 174 20.99 -24.65 17.59
CA THR A 174 20.66 -23.84 16.41
C THR A 174 20.48 -22.36 16.72
N PHE A 175 20.21 -21.98 17.97
CA PHE A 175 20.18 -20.58 18.40
C PHE A 175 21.53 -19.88 18.21
N VAL A 176 22.63 -20.58 18.46
CA VAL A 176 23.98 -20.04 18.28
C VAL A 176 24.23 -19.74 16.80
N LEU A 177 23.77 -20.62 15.89
CA LEU A 177 23.85 -20.39 14.44
C LEU A 177 23.03 -19.18 14.01
N LEU A 178 21.86 -18.96 14.62
CA LEU A 178 21.02 -17.79 14.35
C LEU A 178 21.72 -16.49 14.73
N ILE A 179 22.25 -16.40 15.97
CA ILE A 179 22.98 -15.21 16.44
C ILE A 179 24.23 -14.98 15.60
N TRP A 180 24.97 -16.04 15.26
CA TRP A 180 26.18 -15.93 14.45
C TRP A 180 25.87 -15.40 13.04
N ALA A 181 24.84 -15.93 12.38
CA ALA A 181 24.43 -15.46 11.07
C ALA A 181 23.94 -14.00 11.11
N CYS A 182 23.18 -13.65 12.14
CA CYS A 182 22.77 -12.29 12.43
C CYS A 182 23.95 -11.33 12.66
N GLY A 183 25.01 -11.76 13.35
CA GLY A 183 26.25 -11.00 13.51
C GLY A 183 27.01 -10.82 12.20
N LEU A 184 27.05 -11.84 11.33
CA LEU A 184 27.67 -11.74 10.00
C LEU A 184 26.98 -10.72 9.10
N TRP A 185 25.66 -10.56 9.22
CA TRP A 185 24.93 -9.51 8.50
C TRP A 185 25.42 -8.10 8.86
N MET A 186 25.90 -7.87 10.08
CA MET A 186 26.38 -6.55 10.53
C MET A 186 27.71 -6.13 9.91
N VAL A 187 28.48 -7.08 9.37
CA VAL A 187 29.83 -6.82 8.88
C VAL A 187 29.82 -6.34 7.42
N LYS A 188 30.57 -5.28 7.13
CA LYS A 188 30.65 -4.68 5.78
C LYS A 188 31.20 -5.65 4.73
N GLU A 189 32.22 -6.43 5.08
CA GLU A 189 32.84 -7.44 4.21
C GLU A 189 32.32 -8.87 4.47
N ARG A 190 31.00 -9.01 4.63
CA ARG A 190 30.35 -10.28 5.02
C ARG A 190 30.81 -11.51 4.23
N SER A 191 31.11 -11.37 2.93
CA SER A 191 31.53 -12.48 2.08
C SER A 191 32.85 -13.09 2.54
N TRP A 192 33.81 -12.24 2.90
CA TRP A 192 35.11 -12.66 3.40
C TRP A 192 34.99 -13.32 4.77
N TYR A 193 34.26 -12.70 5.71
CA TYR A 193 34.07 -13.27 7.04
C TYR A 193 33.26 -14.57 7.03
N THR A 194 32.27 -14.71 6.14
CA THR A 194 31.53 -15.96 5.94
C THR A 194 32.44 -17.07 5.44
N LEU A 195 33.35 -16.77 4.50
CA LEU A 195 34.36 -17.72 4.03
C LEU A 195 35.33 -18.12 5.17
N CYS A 196 35.79 -17.17 5.97
CA CYS A 196 36.66 -17.43 7.13
C CYS A 196 35.97 -18.27 8.22
N CYS A 197 34.68 -18.05 8.47
CA CYS A 197 33.88 -18.82 9.43
C CYS A 197 33.45 -20.20 8.89
N SER A 198 33.59 -20.47 7.58
CA SER A 198 33.13 -21.71 6.95
C SER A 198 33.68 -23.02 7.55
N PRO A 199 34.95 -23.12 7.99
CA PRO A 199 35.44 -24.33 8.65
C PRO A 199 34.74 -24.54 10.00
N VAL A 200 34.49 -23.46 10.73
CA VAL A 200 33.79 -23.50 12.03
C VAL A 200 32.33 -23.91 11.82
N PHE A 201 31.62 -23.36 10.82
CA PHE A 201 30.25 -23.78 10.52
C PHE A 201 30.14 -25.23 10.10
N THR A 202 31.10 -25.72 9.32
CA THR A 202 31.11 -27.13 8.90
C THR A 202 31.39 -28.05 10.09
N ILE A 203 32.38 -27.71 10.92
CA ILE A 203 32.71 -28.44 12.15
C ILE A 203 31.57 -28.37 13.18
N TYR A 204 30.81 -27.28 13.23
CA TYR A 204 29.66 -27.14 14.12
C TYR A 204 28.42 -27.88 13.58
N GLY A 205 28.20 -27.83 12.26
CA GLY A 205 27.08 -28.47 11.58
C GLY A 205 27.16 -29.99 11.56
N ILE A 206 28.37 -30.58 11.50
CA ILE A 206 28.56 -32.05 11.46
C ILE A 206 28.10 -32.72 12.77
N PRO A 207 28.56 -32.31 13.96
CA PRO A 207 28.00 -32.74 15.23
C PRO A 207 26.56 -32.30 15.40
N HIS A 208 26.05 -31.27 14.74
CA HIS A 208 24.62 -30.95 14.84
C HIS A 208 23.74 -31.95 14.07
N CYS A 209 24.17 -32.36 12.86
CA CYS A 209 23.62 -33.53 12.15
C CYS A 209 23.84 -34.84 12.94
N GLY A 210 24.97 -34.92 13.68
CA GLY A 210 25.37 -36.04 14.54
C GLY A 210 24.88 -36.00 16.00
N THR A 211 24.25 -34.92 16.49
CA THR A 211 23.56 -34.77 17.80
C THR A 211 22.06 -34.73 17.61
N ALA A 212 21.60 -34.40 16.40
CA ALA A 212 20.57 -35.18 15.70
C ALA A 212 21.01 -36.63 15.42
N GLY A 213 22.15 -37.08 15.95
CA GLY A 213 22.40 -38.45 16.38
C GLY A 213 21.36 -38.91 17.37
N GLY A 214 20.77 -38.02 18.17
CA GLY A 214 19.51 -38.30 18.85
C GLY A 214 18.38 -38.61 17.87
N ASN A 215 18.25 -37.98 16.71
CA ASN A 215 17.21 -38.29 15.70
C ASN A 215 17.57 -39.45 14.76
N ILE A 216 18.86 -39.71 14.55
CA ILE A 216 19.38 -40.89 13.87
C ILE A 216 19.23 -42.10 14.80
N VAL A 217 19.52 -41.98 16.10
CA VAL A 217 19.34 -43.00 17.15
C VAL A 217 17.86 -43.20 17.50
N VAL A 218 17.07 -42.14 17.70
CA VAL A 218 15.60 -42.21 17.85
C VAL A 218 14.96 -42.76 16.57
N GLY A 219 15.52 -42.41 15.41
CA GLY A 219 15.13 -42.93 14.11
C GLY A 219 15.62 -44.35 13.84
N TRP A 220 16.58 -44.89 14.61
CA TRP A 220 17.01 -46.29 14.47
C TRP A 220 15.85 -47.18 14.85
N GLY A 221 15.08 -47.58 13.85
CA GLY A 221 14.01 -48.55 14.03
C GLY A 221 12.81 -48.09 14.85
N ASP A 222 12.52 -46.79 14.95
CA ASP A 222 11.29 -46.30 15.62
C ASP A 222 11.20 -46.77 17.10
N LEU A 223 12.22 -46.42 17.90
CA LEU A 223 12.32 -46.80 19.33
C LEU A 223 11.14 -46.22 20.14
N ASN A 224 10.61 -46.97 21.11
CA ASN A 224 9.45 -46.55 21.92
C ASN A 224 9.83 -45.57 23.05
N GLU A 225 8.88 -44.86 23.66
CA GLU A 225 9.14 -43.89 24.75
C GLU A 225 9.77 -44.53 26.00
N SER A 226 9.56 -45.83 26.20
CA SER A 226 10.17 -46.63 27.26
C SER A 226 11.65 -46.96 27.02
N GLU A 227 12.12 -46.91 25.78
CA GLU A 227 13.48 -47.29 25.39
C GLU A 227 14.42 -46.07 25.26
N LEU A 228 13.86 -44.94 24.83
CA LEU A 228 14.56 -43.65 24.83
C LEU A 228 13.58 -42.53 25.22
N PRO A 229 13.56 -42.13 26.51
CA PRO A 229 12.62 -41.13 26.98
C PRO A 229 12.97 -39.76 26.38
N THR A 230 11.97 -39.02 25.94
CA THR A 230 12.12 -37.63 25.48
C THR A 230 12.17 -36.62 26.63
N VAL A 231 11.83 -37.09 27.84
CA VAL A 231 11.80 -36.32 29.09
C VAL A 231 12.55 -37.10 30.16
N ILE A 232 13.62 -36.51 30.69
CA ILE A 232 14.34 -37.06 31.85
C ILE A 232 13.83 -36.33 33.09
N ASN A 233 13.26 -37.06 34.05
CA ASN A 233 12.89 -36.47 35.34
C ASN A 233 14.16 -36.32 36.19
N GLN A 234 14.52 -35.07 36.53
CA GLN A 234 15.63 -34.77 37.42
C GLN A 234 15.18 -34.87 38.89
N THR A 235 16.12 -35.16 39.79
CA THR A 235 15.89 -35.41 41.23
C THR A 235 15.26 -34.24 41.98
N ASP A 236 15.29 -33.03 41.43
CA ASP A 236 14.73 -31.81 42.03
C ASP A 236 13.31 -31.48 41.54
N GLY A 237 12.64 -32.43 40.87
CA GLY A 237 11.29 -32.23 40.31
C GLY A 237 11.26 -31.48 38.97
N ASN A 238 12.43 -31.05 38.47
CA ASN A 238 12.57 -30.44 37.15
C ASN A 238 12.61 -31.51 36.05
N LYS A 239 11.80 -31.32 35.01
CA LYS A 239 11.77 -32.20 33.83
C LYS A 239 12.72 -31.64 32.77
N LEU A 240 13.76 -32.38 32.40
CA LEU A 240 14.65 -32.01 31.30
C LEU A 240 14.09 -32.56 30.00
N TYR A 241 13.59 -31.66 29.14
CA TYR A 241 13.10 -32.02 27.81
C TYR A 241 14.27 -32.12 26.83
N LEU A 242 14.56 -33.33 26.35
CA LEU A 242 15.61 -33.58 25.36
C LEU A 242 15.30 -32.94 23.99
N SER A 243 14.03 -32.60 23.75
CA SER A 243 13.61 -31.80 22.59
C SER A 243 14.21 -30.40 22.56
N ALA A 244 14.57 -29.81 23.71
CA ALA A 244 15.23 -28.50 23.77
C ALA A 244 16.66 -28.53 23.19
N PHE A 245 17.30 -29.70 23.22
CA PHE A 245 18.61 -29.95 22.63
C PHE A 245 18.53 -30.45 21.17
N GLY A 246 17.32 -30.51 20.58
CA GLY A 246 17.10 -30.87 19.17
C GLY A 246 16.77 -32.35 18.93
N ILE A 247 16.52 -33.14 19.98
CA ILE A 247 16.15 -34.56 19.89
C ILE A 247 14.63 -34.68 19.88
N ARG A 248 14.03 -34.91 18.70
CA ARG A 248 12.59 -34.99 18.49
C ARG A 248 12.23 -36.15 17.55
N ARG A 249 11.15 -36.87 17.88
CA ARG A 249 10.57 -37.91 17.02
C ARG A 249 9.84 -37.26 15.85
N TYR A 250 10.24 -37.60 14.62
CA TYR A 250 9.58 -37.15 13.39
C TYR A 250 8.84 -38.32 12.74
N GLU A 251 7.63 -38.07 12.27
CA GLU A 251 6.81 -39.10 11.61
C GLU A 251 7.44 -39.60 10.30
N TYR A 252 8.15 -38.71 9.58
CA TYR A 252 8.91 -38.98 8.36
C TYR A 252 10.41 -38.59 8.51
N PRO A 253 11.25 -39.46 9.08
CA PRO A 253 12.68 -39.19 9.28
C PRO A 253 13.46 -38.89 8.00
N PHE A 254 13.14 -39.59 6.90
CA PHE A 254 13.80 -39.41 5.59
C PHE A 254 13.78 -37.96 5.10
N LEU A 255 12.63 -37.30 5.19
CA LEU A 255 12.43 -35.95 4.65
C LEU A 255 13.19 -34.91 5.49
N HIS A 256 13.13 -35.03 6.82
CA HIS A 256 13.84 -34.13 7.72
C HIS A 256 15.37 -34.29 7.61
N LEU A 257 15.87 -35.53 7.56
CA LEU A 257 17.30 -35.80 7.38
C LEU A 257 17.80 -35.30 6.02
N GLY A 258 17.01 -35.47 4.96
CA GLY A 258 17.31 -34.96 3.62
C GLY A 258 17.47 -33.43 3.59
N ILE A 259 16.58 -32.70 4.27
CA ILE A 259 16.67 -31.24 4.40
C ILE A 259 17.93 -30.82 5.18
N GLN A 260 18.30 -31.53 6.25
CA GLN A 260 19.52 -31.23 7.00
C GLN A 260 20.80 -31.47 6.20
N ILE A 261 20.85 -32.55 5.41
CA ILE A 261 21.97 -32.83 4.50
C ILE A 261 22.05 -31.74 3.42
N LEU A 262 20.92 -31.25 2.92
CA LEU A 262 20.89 -30.13 1.98
C LEU A 262 21.53 -28.87 2.60
N TYR A 263 21.24 -28.56 3.87
CA TYR A 263 21.90 -27.44 4.55
C TYR A 263 23.41 -27.63 4.71
N LEU A 264 23.86 -28.85 5.05
CA LEU A 264 25.29 -29.19 5.15
C LEU A 264 26.01 -29.10 3.81
N CYS A 265 25.37 -29.49 2.71
CA CYS A 265 25.92 -29.33 1.37
C CYS A 265 26.27 -27.87 1.09
N GLY A 266 25.46 -26.91 1.55
CA GLY A 266 25.78 -25.49 1.50
C GLY A 266 27.10 -25.17 2.23
N PHE A 267 27.26 -25.61 3.48
CA PHE A 267 28.50 -25.39 4.24
C PHE A 267 29.74 -26.03 3.60
N TRP A 268 29.60 -27.24 3.07
CA TRP A 268 30.69 -27.91 2.33
C TRP A 268 31.07 -27.17 1.06
N LEU A 269 30.11 -26.61 0.32
CA LEU A 269 30.37 -25.79 -0.87
C LEU A 269 31.17 -24.53 -0.50
N VAL A 270 30.79 -23.83 0.57
CA VAL A 270 31.52 -22.64 1.04
C VAL A 270 32.93 -22.99 1.50
N LEU A 271 33.09 -24.08 2.25
CA LEU A 271 34.39 -24.54 2.71
C LEU A 271 35.29 -24.97 1.56
N HIS A 272 34.72 -25.63 0.55
CA HIS A 272 35.40 -25.96 -0.70
C HIS A 272 35.89 -24.69 -1.40
N GLN A 273 35.03 -23.68 -1.52
CA GLN A 273 35.40 -22.38 -2.10
C GLN A 273 36.49 -21.67 -1.29
N PHE A 274 36.40 -21.64 0.03
CA PHE A 274 37.42 -21.04 0.90
C PHE A 274 38.78 -21.71 0.72
N ASN A 275 38.82 -23.05 0.74
CA ASN A 275 40.06 -23.80 0.54
C ASN A 275 40.60 -23.68 -0.89
N TYR A 276 39.72 -23.58 -1.89
CA TYR A 276 40.10 -23.30 -3.28
C TYR A 276 40.81 -21.95 -3.39
N ILE A 277 40.19 -20.88 -2.86
CA ILE A 277 40.73 -19.52 -2.88
C ILE A 277 42.04 -19.46 -2.08
N ARG A 278 42.12 -20.08 -0.91
CA ARG A 278 43.37 -20.13 -0.12
C ARG A 278 44.51 -20.82 -0.88
N LYS A 279 44.22 -21.93 -1.57
CA LYS A 279 45.22 -22.75 -2.28
C LYS A 279 45.67 -22.14 -3.61
N HIS A 280 44.80 -21.42 -4.32
CA HIS A 280 45.08 -20.85 -5.64
C HIS A 280 45.28 -19.32 -5.64
N GLY A 281 44.77 -18.61 -4.63
CA GLY A 281 44.97 -17.18 -4.42
C GLY A 281 46.26 -16.84 -3.68
N GLY A 282 46.77 -17.74 -2.83
CA GLY A 282 48.03 -17.53 -2.09
C GLY A 282 49.32 -17.61 -2.92
N SER A 283 49.26 -17.71 -4.25
CA SER A 283 50.46 -17.66 -5.11
C SER A 283 50.84 -16.23 -5.54
N GLY A 284 50.15 -15.21 -5.03
CA GLY A 284 50.55 -13.81 -5.12
C GLY A 284 50.31 -13.09 -3.79
N SER A 285 51.39 -12.56 -3.21
CA SER A 285 51.45 -11.67 -2.03
C SER A 285 51.42 -12.32 -0.64
N THR A 286 52.61 -12.64 -0.14
CA THR A 286 52.98 -12.45 1.27
C THR A 286 53.23 -10.97 1.51
N ASN A 287 52.23 -10.27 2.05
CA ASN A 287 52.38 -9.20 3.05
C ASN A 287 50.98 -8.82 3.56
N GLY A 288 50.81 -8.83 4.87
CA GLY A 288 49.62 -8.30 5.52
C GLY A 288 49.61 -6.78 5.42
N GLY A 289 48.47 -6.23 5.02
CA GLY A 289 48.25 -4.78 4.95
C GLY A 289 47.47 -4.39 3.71
N LEU A 290 46.24 -3.92 3.93
CA LEU A 290 45.46 -3.06 3.04
C LEU A 290 45.32 -3.53 1.58
N ILE A 291 44.20 -4.19 1.29
CA ILE A 291 43.65 -4.19 -0.08
C ILE A 291 43.03 -2.81 -0.30
N ASP A 292 43.89 -1.82 -0.51
CA ASP A 292 43.59 -0.68 -1.37
C ASP A 292 44.56 -0.78 -2.53
N GLY A 293 44.02 -1.04 -3.71
CA GLY A 293 44.79 -1.55 -4.83
C GLY A 293 43.87 -1.83 -6.01
N SER A 294 43.38 -0.73 -6.60
CA SER A 294 43.40 -0.51 -8.05
C SER A 294 43.64 -1.75 -8.93
N PHE A 295 42.69 -2.68 -8.95
CA PHE A 295 42.52 -3.54 -10.10
C PHE A 295 41.62 -2.78 -11.07
N THR A 296 42.23 -1.86 -11.82
CA THR A 296 41.72 -1.42 -13.12
C THR A 296 41.73 -2.65 -14.02
N THR A 297 40.73 -3.50 -13.85
CA THR A 297 40.20 -4.19 -15.01
C THR A 297 39.64 -3.07 -15.87
N GLU A 298 40.23 -2.89 -17.05
CA GLU A 298 39.52 -2.44 -18.23
C GLU A 298 38.40 -3.47 -18.52
N ALA A 299 37.48 -3.65 -17.58
CA ALA A 299 36.20 -4.25 -17.84
C ALA A 299 35.45 -3.14 -18.56
N ASP A 300 35.23 -3.31 -19.86
CA ASP A 300 34.41 -2.45 -20.73
C ASP A 300 33.48 -1.56 -19.91
N THR A 301 33.96 -0.35 -19.59
CA THR A 301 33.18 0.71 -18.95
C THR A 301 32.02 1.13 -19.87
N ASP A 302 32.12 0.76 -21.16
CA ASP A 302 31.08 0.86 -22.19
C ASP A 302 30.07 -0.29 -22.22
N SER A 303 30.24 -1.36 -21.43
CA SER A 303 29.23 -2.40 -21.39
C SER A 303 27.92 -1.84 -20.81
N TRP A 304 26.82 -2.03 -21.54
CA TRP A 304 25.49 -1.60 -21.13
C TRP A 304 25.12 -2.11 -19.72
N ALA A 305 25.67 -3.24 -19.30
CA ALA A 305 25.48 -3.84 -17.98
C ALA A 305 26.15 -3.04 -16.85
N TYR A 306 27.35 -2.48 -17.08
CA TYR A 306 28.01 -1.61 -16.10
C TYR A 306 27.25 -0.28 -15.95
N ARG A 307 26.86 0.34 -17.08
CA ARG A 307 26.04 1.57 -17.09
C ARG A 307 24.67 1.36 -16.42
N LEU A 308 24.03 0.22 -16.68
CA LEU A 308 22.79 -0.17 -15.99
C LEU A 308 23.03 -0.38 -14.48
N GLY A 309 24.17 -0.98 -14.10
CA GLY A 309 24.55 -1.19 -12.71
C GLY A 309 24.72 0.12 -11.92
N GLU A 310 25.44 1.09 -12.47
CA GLU A 310 25.59 2.42 -11.86
C GLU A 310 24.25 3.17 -11.80
N TYR A 311 23.44 3.12 -12.87
CA TYR A 311 22.09 3.69 -12.84
C TYR A 311 21.20 3.06 -11.76
N CYS A 312 21.19 1.72 -11.65
CA CYS A 312 20.45 1.00 -10.63
C CYS A 312 20.93 1.35 -9.22
N LYS A 313 22.24 1.45 -9.00
CA LYS A 313 22.84 1.83 -7.73
C LYS A 313 22.45 3.26 -7.33
N GLU A 314 22.44 4.19 -8.28
CA GLU A 314 22.00 5.57 -8.05
C GLU A 314 20.50 5.68 -7.77
N MET A 315 19.67 4.90 -8.49
CA MET A 315 18.23 4.85 -8.22
C MET A 315 17.92 4.23 -6.86
N LEU A 316 18.58 3.12 -6.52
CA LEU A 316 18.40 2.43 -5.24
C LEU A 316 18.85 3.32 -4.09
N SER A 317 20.01 3.97 -4.16
CA SER A 317 20.47 4.87 -3.08
C SER A 317 19.52 6.04 -2.80
N ARG A 318 18.80 6.53 -3.83
CA ARG A 318 17.82 7.62 -3.70
C ARG A 318 16.48 7.17 -3.11
N TYR A 319 16.01 5.97 -3.42
CA TYR A 319 14.63 5.54 -3.12
C TYR A 319 14.52 4.36 -2.14
N TRP A 320 15.62 3.69 -1.76
CA TRP A 320 15.59 2.53 -0.87
C TRP A 320 14.99 2.82 0.50
N ILE A 321 15.16 4.05 1.01
CA ILE A 321 14.54 4.47 2.28
C ILE A 321 13.01 4.26 2.31
N PHE A 322 12.31 4.41 1.17
CA PHE A 322 10.87 4.15 1.09
C PHE A 322 10.53 2.65 1.22
N VAL A 323 11.39 1.77 0.69
CA VAL A 323 11.25 0.32 0.86
C VAL A 323 11.39 -0.02 2.35
N VAL A 324 12.39 0.55 3.02
CA VAL A 324 12.61 0.34 4.46
C VAL A 324 11.42 0.81 5.29
N ILE A 325 10.87 2.00 4.99
CA ILE A 325 9.67 2.53 5.66
C ILE A 325 8.48 1.58 5.48
N GLY A 326 8.28 1.02 4.28
CA GLY A 326 7.22 0.06 4.00
C GLY A 326 7.33 -1.20 4.86
N PHE A 327 8.52 -1.80 4.95
CA PHE A 327 8.76 -2.97 5.83
C PHE A 327 8.61 -2.63 7.31
N HIS A 328 9.02 -1.44 7.75
CA HIS A 328 8.86 -1.00 9.14
C HIS A 328 7.39 -0.93 9.53
N ILE A 329 6.54 -0.31 8.69
CA ILE A 329 5.10 -0.24 8.92
C ILE A 329 4.48 -1.65 8.93
N ALA A 330 4.88 -2.53 8.01
CA ALA A 330 4.38 -3.89 7.94
C ALA A 330 4.63 -4.66 9.25
N ILE A 331 5.84 -4.61 9.80
CA ILE A 331 6.17 -5.30 11.06
C ILE A 331 5.47 -4.67 12.26
N ALA A 332 5.38 -3.34 12.29
CA ALA A 332 4.72 -2.65 13.40
C ALA A 332 3.21 -2.95 13.48
N THR A 333 2.58 -3.30 12.35
CA THR A 333 1.11 -3.43 12.24
C THR A 333 0.61 -4.86 11.95
N GLU A 334 1.52 -5.82 11.80
CA GLU A 334 1.16 -7.23 11.60
C GLU A 334 0.46 -7.82 12.83
N GLY A 335 -0.69 -8.48 12.63
CA GLY A 335 -1.40 -9.24 13.67
C GLY A 335 -1.80 -8.41 14.89
N TYR A 336 -1.89 -9.07 16.06
CA TYR A 336 -2.23 -8.43 17.33
C TYR A 336 -1.00 -7.68 17.92
N PRO A 337 -1.18 -6.47 18.50
CA PRO A 337 -0.11 -5.71 19.13
C PRO A 337 0.52 -6.44 20.32
N SER A 338 1.84 -6.58 20.30
CA SER A 338 2.67 -7.07 21.40
C SER A 338 3.61 -5.95 21.88
N GLY A 339 4.22 -6.11 23.06
CA GLY A 339 5.20 -5.15 23.57
C GLY A 339 6.35 -4.88 22.61
N THR A 340 6.78 -5.90 21.86
CA THR A 340 7.82 -5.74 20.83
C THR A 340 7.36 -4.87 19.64
N LYS A 341 6.12 -5.04 19.18
CA LYS A 341 5.56 -4.26 18.07
C LYS A 341 5.33 -2.80 18.45
N ILE A 342 4.96 -2.53 19.71
CA ILE A 342 4.80 -1.16 20.23
C ILE A 342 6.10 -0.37 20.10
N ILE A 343 7.26 -0.97 20.40
CA ILE A 343 8.56 -0.30 20.28
C ILE A 343 8.92 -0.05 18.80
N TYR A 344 8.64 -1.00 17.89
CA TYR A 344 8.81 -0.74 16.45
C TYR A 344 8.00 0.45 15.98
N PHE A 345 6.73 0.53 16.38
CA PHE A 345 5.88 1.66 16.03
C PHE A 345 6.38 2.97 16.65
N ALA A 346 6.86 2.94 17.91
CA ALA A 346 7.45 4.10 18.56
C ALA A 346 8.67 4.65 17.79
N LEU A 347 9.57 3.76 17.33
CA LEU A 347 10.73 4.14 16.53
C LEU A 347 10.32 4.75 15.17
N PHE A 348 9.35 4.15 14.48
CA PHE A 348 8.83 4.67 13.21
C PHE A 348 8.25 6.08 13.37
N VAL A 349 7.44 6.25 14.41
CA VAL A 349 6.78 7.49 14.74
C VAL A 349 7.79 8.58 15.14
N LEU A 350 8.77 8.25 15.97
CA LEU A 350 9.85 9.17 16.38
C LEU A 350 10.65 9.67 15.17
N SER A 351 10.94 8.77 14.23
CA SER A 351 11.63 9.09 12.97
C SER A 351 10.79 10.04 12.11
N THR A 352 9.48 9.77 11.98
CA THR A 352 8.52 10.60 11.22
C THR A 352 8.38 12.00 11.82
N VAL A 353 8.23 12.10 13.15
CA VAL A 353 8.16 13.38 13.86
C VAL A 353 9.44 14.18 13.67
N SER A 354 10.61 13.53 13.79
CA SER A 354 11.92 14.16 13.56
C SER A 354 12.03 14.75 12.15
N PHE A 355 11.57 14.00 11.14
CA PHE A 355 11.56 14.43 9.74
C PHE A 355 10.66 15.65 9.48
N VAL A 356 9.44 15.67 10.03
CA VAL A 356 8.49 16.78 9.85
C VAL A 356 8.96 18.04 10.56
N ILE A 357 9.49 17.92 11.79
CA ILE A 357 9.96 19.06 12.59
C ILE A 357 11.16 19.74 11.90
N SER A 358 12.22 18.98 11.62
CA SER A 358 13.45 19.54 11.04
C SER A 358 14.23 18.52 10.22
N TRP A 359 14.43 18.84 8.94
CA TRP A 359 15.26 18.06 8.04
C TRP A 359 16.71 17.93 8.55
N GLN A 360 17.27 19.00 9.13
CA GLN A 360 18.64 18.99 9.64
C GLN A 360 18.81 18.04 10.83
N PHE A 361 17.82 18.00 11.72
CA PHE A 361 17.83 17.10 12.86
C PHE A 361 17.68 15.65 12.41
N PHE A 362 16.70 15.38 11.54
CA PHE A 362 16.49 14.05 10.95
C PHE A 362 17.74 13.49 10.28
N ARG A 363 18.44 14.32 9.48
CA ARG A 363 19.68 13.92 8.83
C ARG A 363 20.76 13.49 9.84
N LYS A 364 20.96 14.27 10.90
CA LYS A 364 21.96 13.96 11.95
C LYS A 364 21.60 12.72 12.76
N SER A 365 20.31 12.47 12.99
CA SER A 365 19.84 11.31 13.76
C SER A 365 19.67 10.03 12.94
N LEU A 366 19.74 10.09 11.60
CA LEU A 366 19.43 8.97 10.71
C LEU A 366 20.36 7.77 10.90
N GLN A 367 21.67 7.99 11.05
CA GLN A 367 22.62 6.90 11.28
C GLN A 367 22.38 6.21 12.63
N LEU A 368 22.15 7.00 13.68
CA LEU A 368 21.80 6.48 15.01
C LEU A 368 20.50 5.67 14.96
N TYR A 369 19.50 6.17 14.23
CA TYR A 369 18.21 5.50 14.04
C TYR A 369 18.38 4.09 13.44
N TRP A 370 19.18 3.95 12.38
CA TRP A 370 19.43 2.64 11.77
C TRP A 370 20.14 1.68 12.72
N ILE A 371 21.14 2.14 13.47
CA ILE A 371 21.87 1.30 14.43
C ILE A 371 20.93 0.82 15.55
N VAL A 372 20.09 1.72 16.09
CA VAL A 372 19.08 1.37 17.10
C VAL A 372 18.09 0.35 16.54
N LEU A 373 17.60 0.56 15.32
CA LEU A 373 16.64 -0.33 14.67
C LEU A 373 17.21 -1.73 14.46
N VAL A 374 18.44 -1.84 13.96
CA VAL A 374 19.10 -3.14 13.78
C VAL A 374 19.33 -3.82 15.13
N THR A 375 19.88 -3.12 16.11
CA THR A 375 20.12 -3.67 17.45
C THR A 375 18.82 -4.16 18.09
N TYR A 376 17.75 -3.40 17.93
CA TYR A 376 16.43 -3.79 18.43
C TYR A 376 15.89 -5.03 17.73
N THR A 377 16.00 -5.12 16.39
CA THR A 377 15.57 -6.31 15.64
C THR A 377 16.32 -7.58 16.04
N MET A 378 17.60 -7.47 16.38
CA MET A 378 18.42 -8.57 16.93
C MET A 378 17.86 -9.10 18.24
N ILE A 379 17.57 -8.19 19.17
CA ILE A 379 17.00 -8.53 20.47
C ILE A 379 15.64 -9.19 20.28
N VAL A 380 14.78 -8.66 19.41
CA VAL A 380 13.44 -9.22 19.15
C VAL A 380 13.52 -10.63 18.55
N LEU A 381 14.39 -10.87 17.58
CA LEU A 381 14.61 -12.22 17.04
C LEU A 381 15.07 -13.20 18.13
N GLY A 382 15.99 -12.76 19.00
CA GLY A 382 16.43 -13.55 20.14
C GLY A 382 15.31 -13.87 21.14
N LEU A 383 14.48 -12.87 21.47
CA LEU A 383 13.35 -13.03 22.40
C LEU A 383 12.27 -13.94 21.83
N ILE A 384 11.85 -13.76 20.58
CA ILE A 384 10.82 -14.61 19.94
C ILE A 384 11.30 -16.06 19.87
N TYR A 385 12.57 -16.27 19.54
CA TYR A 385 13.16 -17.60 19.47
C TYR A 385 13.19 -18.27 20.85
N THR A 386 13.79 -17.61 21.86
CA THR A 386 13.93 -18.19 23.20
C THR A 386 12.59 -18.43 23.91
N TYR A 387 11.55 -17.64 23.61
CA TYR A 387 10.24 -17.79 24.21
C TYR A 387 9.49 -19.08 23.78
N GLN A 388 9.92 -19.76 22.72
CA GLN A 388 9.32 -21.03 22.28
C GLN A 388 9.74 -22.24 23.13
N PHE A 389 10.78 -22.11 23.97
CA PHE A 389 11.17 -23.19 24.89
C PHE A 389 10.15 -23.34 26.03
N GLN A 390 9.79 -24.58 26.37
CA GLN A 390 8.69 -24.86 27.32
C GLN A 390 8.92 -24.31 28.74
N ASP A 391 10.17 -24.18 29.18
CA ASP A 391 10.49 -23.68 30.52
C ASP A 391 10.73 -22.16 30.55
N PHE A 392 10.99 -21.53 29.40
CA PHE A 392 11.26 -20.09 29.32
C PHE A 392 10.11 -19.21 29.83
N PRO A 393 8.84 -19.48 29.47
CA PRO A 393 7.71 -18.76 30.05
C PRO A 393 7.65 -18.84 31.58
N LYS A 394 8.06 -19.97 32.18
CA LYS A 394 8.09 -20.14 33.65
C LYS A 394 9.18 -19.29 34.29
N TYR A 395 10.37 -19.26 33.69
CA TYR A 395 11.46 -18.38 34.15
C TYR A 395 11.07 -16.91 34.05
N TRP A 396 10.44 -16.51 32.95
CA TRP A 396 9.91 -15.14 32.80
C TRP A 396 8.86 -14.79 33.84
N LYS A 397 7.94 -15.71 34.13
CA LYS A 397 6.93 -15.56 35.19
C LYS A 397 7.55 -15.40 36.57
N GLN A 398 8.61 -16.15 36.88
CA GLN A 398 9.32 -16.03 38.13
C GLN A 398 10.14 -14.72 38.24
N LEU A 399 10.74 -14.26 37.13
CA LEU A 399 11.56 -13.05 37.10
C LEU A 399 10.72 -11.76 37.10
N THR A 400 9.62 -11.73 36.34
CA THR A 400 8.79 -10.52 36.16
C THR A 400 7.55 -10.50 37.03
N HIS A 401 7.18 -11.62 37.64
CA HIS A 401 5.89 -11.83 38.31
C HIS A 401 4.66 -11.56 37.44
N PHE A 402 4.81 -11.45 36.11
CA PHE A 402 3.69 -11.23 35.19
C PHE A 402 2.85 -12.51 35.02
N THR A 403 1.54 -12.34 34.94
CA THR A 403 0.63 -13.43 34.59
C THR A 403 0.83 -13.88 33.14
N ASP A 404 0.41 -15.11 32.81
CA ASP A 404 0.56 -15.69 31.46
C ASP A 404 -0.18 -14.86 30.37
N GLN A 405 -1.09 -13.96 30.77
CA GLN A 405 -1.82 -13.02 29.91
C GLN A 405 -1.15 -11.63 29.80
N GLN A 406 -0.22 -11.30 30.71
CA GLN A 406 0.50 -10.02 30.77
C GLN A 406 1.87 -10.05 30.09
N THR A 407 2.30 -11.21 29.56
CA THR A 407 3.60 -11.32 28.91
C THR A 407 3.67 -10.42 27.68
N LEU A 408 4.59 -9.45 27.71
CA LEU A 408 4.82 -8.46 26.65
C LEU A 408 5.38 -9.09 25.36
N VAL A 409 5.96 -10.28 25.47
CA VAL A 409 6.45 -11.10 24.36
C VAL A 409 5.27 -11.94 23.85
N SER A 410 5.09 -11.98 22.53
CA SER A 410 4.04 -12.73 21.84
C SER A 410 3.91 -14.14 22.41
N SER A 411 2.67 -14.59 22.66
CA SER A 411 2.34 -15.91 23.22
C SER A 411 3.06 -17.05 22.49
N SER A 412 3.27 -18.18 23.19
CA SER A 412 3.84 -19.39 22.59
C SER A 412 2.99 -19.83 21.41
N ILE A 413 3.60 -19.92 20.23
CA ILE A 413 2.90 -20.21 18.98
C ILE A 413 2.91 -21.72 18.82
N THR A 414 1.73 -22.35 18.84
CA THR A 414 1.59 -23.80 18.71
C THR A 414 1.79 -24.28 17.26
N ASN A 415 1.52 -23.41 16.28
CA ASN A 415 1.62 -23.72 14.85
C ASN A 415 3.05 -23.47 14.30
N PRO A 416 3.75 -24.49 13.75
CA PRO A 416 5.12 -24.33 13.25
C PRO A 416 5.22 -23.38 12.04
N PHE A 417 4.15 -23.27 11.24
CA PHE A 417 4.10 -22.35 10.10
C PHE A 417 3.99 -20.88 10.53
N GLU A 418 3.15 -20.59 11.53
CA GLU A 418 3.03 -19.24 12.11
C GLU A 418 4.33 -18.84 12.82
N LEU A 419 4.99 -19.78 13.48
CA LEU A 419 6.31 -19.57 14.07
C LEU A 419 7.36 -19.20 13.00
N MET A 420 7.38 -19.94 11.89
CA MET A 420 8.27 -19.63 10.77
C MET A 420 8.01 -18.22 10.21
N LEU A 421 6.74 -17.84 10.02
CA LEU A 421 6.38 -16.52 9.50
C LEU A 421 6.77 -15.38 10.47
N SER A 422 6.53 -15.57 11.77
CA SER A 422 6.87 -14.59 12.82
C SER A 422 8.37 -14.37 13.03
N ILE A 423 9.23 -15.32 12.64
CA ILE A 423 10.69 -15.17 12.67
C ILE A 423 11.22 -14.65 11.32
N LEU A 424 10.62 -15.08 10.20
CA LEU A 424 11.04 -14.68 8.86
C LEU A 424 10.84 -13.18 8.61
N LEU A 425 9.71 -12.60 9.04
CA LEU A 425 9.40 -11.21 8.76
C LEU A 425 10.40 -10.23 9.40
N PRO A 426 10.72 -10.32 10.71
CA PRO A 426 11.77 -9.49 11.31
C PRO A 426 13.17 -9.76 10.74
N ALA A 427 13.47 -10.98 10.29
CA ALA A 427 14.75 -11.31 9.64
C ALA A 427 14.88 -10.65 8.26
N LEU A 428 13.81 -10.63 7.46
CA LEU A 428 13.78 -9.91 6.18
C LEU A 428 13.90 -8.39 6.38
N PHE A 429 13.27 -7.85 7.41
CA PHE A 429 13.39 -6.44 7.72
C PHE A 429 14.78 -6.05 8.20
N LEU A 430 15.39 -6.85 9.08
CA LEU A 430 16.79 -6.70 9.44
C LEU A 430 17.66 -6.60 8.18
N LEU A 431 17.49 -7.53 7.24
CA LEU A 431 18.25 -7.54 5.99
C LEU A 431 18.09 -6.20 5.22
N VAL A 432 16.85 -5.76 5.04
CA VAL A 432 16.53 -4.51 4.32
C VAL A 432 17.15 -3.28 5.01
N VAL A 433 17.13 -3.23 6.35
CA VAL A 433 17.71 -2.14 7.14
C VAL A 433 19.24 -2.16 7.12
N VAL A 434 19.85 -3.34 7.22
CA VAL A 434 21.31 -3.51 7.13
C VAL A 434 21.81 -3.06 5.76
N LEU A 435 21.09 -3.40 4.68
CA LEU A 435 21.41 -2.93 3.33
C LEU A 435 21.33 -1.40 3.22
N GLN A 436 20.30 -0.79 3.81
CA GLN A 436 20.20 0.67 3.89
C GLN A 436 21.40 1.27 4.62
N LEU A 437 21.76 0.74 5.79
CA LEU A 437 22.84 1.25 6.63
C LEU A 437 24.21 1.15 5.95
N GLN A 438 24.54 -0.01 5.37
CA GLN A 438 25.90 -0.28 4.87
C GLN A 438 26.18 0.27 3.46
N TYR A 439 25.18 0.28 2.57
CA TYR A 439 25.39 0.60 1.15
C TYR A 439 24.78 1.93 0.74
N PHE A 440 23.59 2.26 1.24
CA PHE A 440 22.80 3.37 0.72
C PHE A 440 22.83 4.61 1.61
N ASN A 441 23.05 4.49 2.91
CA ASN A 441 22.99 5.62 3.85
C ASN A 441 24.00 6.72 3.52
N ASP A 442 25.28 6.38 3.37
CA ASP A 442 26.32 7.39 3.13
C ASP A 442 26.15 8.04 1.77
N ARG A 443 25.83 7.25 0.73
CA ARG A 443 25.49 7.77 -0.61
C ARG A 443 24.25 8.65 -0.60
N PHE A 444 23.22 8.28 0.16
CA PHE A 444 22.01 9.08 0.32
C PHE A 444 22.33 10.41 1.02
N LEU A 445 23.18 10.41 2.04
CA LEU A 445 23.63 11.63 2.70
C LEU A 445 24.47 12.49 1.75
N GLU A 446 25.48 11.93 1.07
CA GLU A 446 26.32 12.64 0.09
C GLU A 446 25.51 13.34 -1.00
N VAL A 447 24.55 12.64 -1.61
CA VAL A 447 23.67 13.21 -2.65
C VAL A 447 22.87 14.39 -2.11
N ASN A 448 22.45 14.33 -0.84
CA ASN A 448 21.73 15.41 -0.18
C ASN A 448 22.65 16.50 0.40
N ASP A 449 23.95 16.23 0.55
CA ASP A 449 24.96 17.12 1.14
C ASP A 449 25.64 18.00 0.11
N ALA A 450 25.93 17.44 -1.07
CA ALA A 450 26.28 18.22 -2.25
C ALA A 450 25.21 19.28 -2.58
N ILE A 451 23.96 19.01 -2.18
CA ILE A 451 22.81 19.93 -2.30
C ILE A 451 22.85 21.08 -1.29
N LEU A 452 23.55 20.93 -0.17
CA LEU A 452 23.63 21.92 0.91
C LEU A 452 24.94 22.72 0.91
N SER A 453 26.04 22.18 0.40
CA SER A 453 27.35 22.86 0.40
C SER A 453 27.46 24.04 -0.59
N ILE A 454 26.57 24.11 -1.60
CA ILE A 454 26.51 25.23 -2.56
C ILE A 454 25.99 26.52 -1.91
N ASP A 455 25.40 26.45 -0.71
CA ASP A 455 24.99 27.63 0.10
C ASP A 455 26.22 28.41 0.65
N GLY A 456 27.45 27.86 0.55
CA GLY A 456 28.66 28.40 1.19
C GLY A 456 29.65 29.15 0.30
N ASP A 457 29.54 29.05 -1.04
CA ASP A 457 30.52 29.66 -1.95
C ASP A 457 29.86 30.71 -2.85
N GLY A 458 29.38 31.77 -2.20
CA GLY A 458 29.10 33.02 -2.88
C GLY A 458 30.33 33.90 -2.82
N HIS A 459 31.31 33.70 -3.72
CA HIS A 459 32.19 34.76 -4.26
C HIS A 459 33.14 34.19 -5.31
N THR A 460 32.79 34.35 -6.59
CA THR A 460 33.53 35.13 -7.61
C THR A 460 32.92 34.80 -8.96
N GLY A 461 32.57 35.85 -9.70
CA GLY A 461 31.97 35.72 -11.02
C GLY A 461 33.02 35.31 -12.03
N GLU A 462 32.73 34.26 -12.77
CA GLU A 462 33.05 34.16 -14.19
C GLU A 462 31.79 33.69 -14.91
N GLU A 463 31.43 34.40 -15.97
CA GLU A 463 30.35 34.09 -16.89
C GLU A 463 30.63 32.76 -17.60
N GLY A 464 30.27 31.65 -16.95
CA GLY A 464 30.18 30.34 -17.59
C GLY A 464 28.83 30.24 -18.29
N SER A 465 28.83 30.50 -19.59
CA SER A 465 27.78 30.05 -20.51
C SER A 465 27.36 28.62 -20.16
N ALA A 466 26.05 28.39 -20.10
CA ALA A 466 25.51 27.04 -20.04
C ALA A 466 25.94 26.29 -21.31
N GLU A 467 27.06 25.59 -21.23
CA GLU A 467 27.44 24.57 -22.18
C GLU A 467 26.41 23.44 -22.05
N GLU A 468 25.43 23.55 -22.93
CA GLU A 468 24.72 22.42 -23.49
C GLU A 468 25.76 21.33 -23.80
N TYR A 469 25.68 20.22 -23.08
CA TYR A 469 26.52 19.04 -23.30
C TYR A 469 26.10 18.43 -24.64
N GLU A 470 26.50 19.05 -25.75
CA GLU A 470 26.63 18.38 -27.03
C GLU A 470 27.66 17.26 -26.82
N MET A 471 27.22 16.01 -26.91
CA MET A 471 28.14 14.91 -27.12
C MET A 471 28.88 15.21 -28.42
N GLY A 472 30.14 15.62 -28.30
CA GLY A 472 31.06 15.64 -29.42
C GLY A 472 31.04 14.28 -30.11
N GLU A 473 30.65 14.28 -31.38
CA GLU A 473 30.90 13.18 -32.31
C GLU A 473 32.41 12.99 -32.42
N LEU A 474 32.97 12.11 -31.58
CA LEU A 474 34.28 11.56 -31.84
C LEU A 474 34.10 10.55 -32.98
N ASN A 475 34.50 10.97 -34.19
CA ASN A 475 34.64 10.12 -35.36
C ASN A 475 35.55 8.91 -35.02
N SER A 476 34.94 7.79 -34.63
CA SER A 476 35.56 6.46 -34.71
C SER A 476 34.86 5.67 -35.81
N GLY A 477 35.31 5.93 -37.05
CA GLY A 477 35.08 5.01 -38.14
C GLY A 477 35.61 3.61 -37.78
N THR A 478 34.94 2.60 -38.33
CA THR A 478 35.30 1.17 -38.39
C THR A 478 34.93 0.29 -37.18
N ARG A 479 33.63 -0.09 -37.12
CA ARG A 479 33.17 -1.49 -36.98
C ARG A 479 31.63 -1.54 -36.99
N GLU A 480 31.07 -1.26 -38.16
CA GLU A 480 29.70 -1.68 -38.47
C GLU A 480 29.82 -3.07 -39.10
N ASP A 481 29.20 -4.10 -38.50
CA ASP A 481 28.60 -5.23 -39.24
C ASP A 481 27.83 -6.23 -38.34
N ASP A 482 27.93 -6.15 -37.00
CA ASP A 482 27.26 -7.12 -36.09
C ASP A 482 26.28 -6.51 -35.07
N GLU A 483 25.59 -5.39 -35.37
CA GLU A 483 24.56 -4.83 -34.47
C GLU A 483 23.14 -4.97 -35.05
N SER A 484 22.26 -5.69 -34.32
CA SER A 484 20.88 -5.97 -34.73
C SER A 484 20.05 -4.69 -34.99
N TRP A 485 19.11 -4.73 -35.94
CA TRP A 485 18.23 -3.59 -36.27
C TRP A 485 17.49 -3.03 -35.05
N LEU A 486 17.14 -3.89 -34.09
CA LEU A 486 16.47 -3.52 -32.83
C LEU A 486 17.36 -2.66 -31.92
N THR A 487 18.65 -2.94 -31.81
CA THR A 487 19.59 -2.16 -30.98
C THR A 487 19.81 -0.75 -31.53
N ARG A 488 19.85 -0.59 -32.86
CA ARG A 488 19.92 0.73 -33.50
C ARG A 488 18.66 1.57 -33.28
N GLN A 489 17.48 0.95 -33.37
CA GLN A 489 16.20 1.63 -33.11
C GLN A 489 16.05 2.00 -31.62
N CYS A 490 16.42 1.09 -30.71
CA CYS A 490 16.43 1.36 -29.27
C CYS A 490 17.40 2.48 -28.89
N ARG A 491 18.58 2.58 -29.49
CA ARG A 491 19.56 3.65 -29.20
C ARG A 491 19.06 5.03 -29.62
N LYS A 492 18.35 5.15 -30.75
CA LYS A 492 17.73 6.40 -31.20
C LYS A 492 16.48 6.77 -30.38
N MET A 493 15.71 5.78 -29.94
CA MET A 493 14.46 6.00 -29.21
C MET A 493 14.67 6.20 -27.70
N CYS A 494 15.72 5.60 -27.12
CA CYS A 494 16.05 5.73 -25.69
C CYS A 494 16.17 7.17 -25.19
N PRO A 495 16.97 8.08 -25.79
CA PRO A 495 17.11 9.44 -25.29
C PRO A 495 15.80 10.24 -25.40
N VAL A 496 14.99 9.98 -26.44
CA VAL A 496 13.66 10.60 -26.62
C VAL A 496 12.67 10.11 -25.56
N VAL A 497 12.65 8.80 -25.28
CA VAL A 497 11.80 8.19 -24.25
C VAL A 497 12.25 8.63 -22.85
N ILE A 498 13.54 8.63 -22.55
CA ILE A 498 14.10 9.09 -21.28
C ILE A 498 13.84 10.60 -21.10
N GLY A 499 14.01 11.40 -22.15
CA GLY A 499 13.65 12.82 -22.15
C GLY A 499 12.17 13.03 -21.85
N SER A 500 11.29 12.27 -22.53
CA SER A 500 9.84 12.30 -22.29
C SER A 500 9.47 11.90 -20.87
N ILE A 501 10.13 10.87 -20.30
CA ILE A 501 9.95 10.44 -18.91
C ILE A 501 10.41 11.54 -17.95
N LYS A 502 11.57 12.16 -18.18
CA LYS A 502 12.06 13.28 -17.36
C LYS A 502 11.09 14.45 -17.38
N THR A 503 10.56 14.81 -18.54
CA THR A 503 9.53 15.86 -18.67
C THR A 503 8.24 15.47 -17.96
N ALA A 504 7.75 14.23 -18.14
CA ALA A 504 6.55 13.73 -17.49
C ALA A 504 6.68 13.70 -15.96
N VAL A 505 7.82 13.23 -15.43
CA VAL A 505 8.12 13.23 -13.99
C VAL A 505 8.23 14.66 -13.46
N SER A 506 8.86 15.58 -14.19
CA SER A 506 8.91 16.99 -13.79
C SER A 506 7.52 17.63 -13.76
N LEU A 507 6.66 17.33 -14.74
CA LEU A 507 5.27 17.80 -14.76
C LEU A 507 4.45 17.20 -13.63
N PHE A 508 4.61 15.90 -13.36
CA PHE A 508 3.95 15.22 -12.26
C PHE A 508 4.33 15.84 -10.91
N ILE A 509 5.63 16.03 -10.65
CA ILE A 509 6.12 16.64 -9.40
C ILE A 509 5.59 18.07 -9.26
N ARG A 510 5.54 18.85 -10.35
CA ARG A 510 4.98 20.20 -10.35
C ARG A 510 3.47 20.21 -10.08
N GLY A 511 2.74 19.22 -10.58
CA GLY A 511 1.33 19.03 -10.26
C GLY A 511 1.11 18.64 -8.80
N MET A 512 1.94 17.75 -8.28
CA MET A 512 1.93 17.40 -6.87
C MET A 512 2.24 18.63 -6.01
N GLU A 513 3.25 19.45 -6.35
CA GLU A 513 3.54 20.69 -5.63
C GLU A 513 2.30 21.58 -5.45
N PHE A 514 1.50 21.75 -6.52
CA PHE A 514 0.33 22.62 -6.48
C PHE A 514 -0.86 22.02 -5.72
N HIS A 515 -1.10 20.72 -5.85
CA HIS A 515 -2.30 20.06 -5.34
C HIS A 515 -2.10 19.30 -4.02
N LEU A 516 -0.86 19.03 -3.60
CA LEU A 516 -0.58 18.12 -2.50
C LEU A 516 -1.12 18.63 -1.17
N TRP A 517 -1.01 19.92 -0.86
CA TRP A 517 -1.65 20.45 0.35
C TRP A 517 -3.16 20.15 0.36
N ARG A 518 -3.86 20.31 -0.77
CA ARG A 518 -5.29 19.96 -0.87
C ARG A 518 -5.51 18.47 -0.62
N LEU A 519 -4.66 17.62 -1.19
CA LEU A 519 -4.71 16.18 -0.96
C LEU A 519 -4.52 15.84 0.52
N VAL A 520 -3.59 16.47 1.24
CA VAL A 520 -3.41 16.26 2.69
C VAL A 520 -4.70 16.59 3.44
N PHE A 521 -5.31 17.75 3.20
CA PHE A 521 -6.57 18.12 3.84
C PHE A 521 -7.73 17.18 3.46
N ILE A 522 -7.84 16.77 2.19
CA ILE A 522 -8.84 15.78 1.73
C ILE A 522 -8.64 14.45 2.46
N THR A 523 -7.41 13.95 2.56
CA THR A 523 -7.14 12.68 3.26
C THR A 523 -7.46 12.76 4.76
N ALA A 524 -7.07 13.84 5.43
CA ALA A 524 -7.36 14.04 6.85
C ALA A 524 -8.87 14.09 7.12
N PHE A 525 -9.61 14.84 6.31
CA PHE A 525 -11.07 14.94 6.46
C PHE A 525 -11.78 13.63 6.08
N ALA A 526 -11.38 12.96 5.00
CA ALA A 526 -11.98 11.69 4.59
C ALA A 526 -11.81 10.62 5.67
N VAL A 527 -10.63 10.51 6.29
CA VAL A 527 -10.39 9.58 7.41
C VAL A 527 -11.32 9.87 8.58
N ALA A 528 -11.48 11.15 8.94
CA ALA A 528 -12.39 11.57 10.02
C ALA A 528 -13.87 11.28 9.68
N ALA A 529 -14.28 11.43 8.42
CA ALA A 529 -15.64 11.15 7.96
C ALA A 529 -15.97 9.65 7.93
N TYR A 530 -15.01 8.79 7.57
CA TYR A 530 -15.21 7.33 7.59
C TYR A 530 -15.24 6.75 9.01
N LYS A 531 -14.43 7.28 9.93
CA LYS A 531 -14.40 6.85 11.33
C LYS A 531 -14.57 8.05 12.26
N VAL A 532 -15.83 8.37 12.53
CA VAL A 532 -16.18 9.47 13.45
C VAL A 532 -15.70 9.13 14.87
N SER A 533 -14.90 10.02 15.44
CA SER A 533 -14.41 9.89 16.82
C SER A 533 -14.03 11.24 17.42
N ALA A 534 -13.96 11.30 18.75
CA ALA A 534 -13.53 12.49 19.46
C ALA A 534 -12.08 12.89 19.14
N ILE A 535 -11.19 11.90 18.94
CA ILE A 535 -9.81 12.13 18.50
C ILE A 535 -9.80 12.90 17.18
N TYR A 536 -10.52 12.42 16.17
CA TYR A 536 -10.57 13.07 14.86
C TYR A 536 -11.38 14.38 14.88
N ALA A 537 -12.28 14.57 15.85
CA ALA A 537 -13.01 15.84 16.03
C ALA A 537 -12.06 17.01 16.27
N THR A 538 -11.06 16.81 17.15
CA THR A 538 -10.05 17.85 17.42
C THR A 538 -9.29 18.22 16.14
N VAL A 539 -8.90 17.21 15.36
CA VAL A 539 -8.24 17.38 14.06
C VAL A 539 -9.14 18.15 13.10
N VAL A 540 -10.38 17.73 12.89
CA VAL A 540 -11.32 18.40 11.97
C VAL A 540 -11.53 19.86 12.34
N VAL A 541 -11.76 20.16 13.63
CA VAL A 541 -11.98 21.54 14.10
C VAL A 541 -10.77 22.42 13.76
N PHE A 542 -9.55 22.01 14.12
CA PHE A 542 -8.36 22.82 13.85
C PHE A 542 -8.04 22.92 12.34
N TRP A 543 -8.23 21.84 11.59
CA TRP A 543 -7.92 21.82 10.15
C TRP A 543 -8.89 22.68 9.35
N VAL A 544 -10.20 22.57 9.61
CA VAL A 544 -11.21 23.36 8.89
C VAL A 544 -11.06 24.84 9.20
N LEU A 545 -10.78 25.22 10.46
CA LEU A 545 -10.55 26.62 10.84
C LEU A 545 -9.28 27.22 10.22
N MET A 546 -8.20 26.44 10.12
CA MET A 546 -6.92 26.90 9.56
C MET A 546 -6.83 26.77 8.03
N LEU A 547 -7.84 26.18 7.39
CA LEU A 547 -7.90 25.97 5.94
C LEU A 547 -7.68 27.27 5.12
N PRO A 548 -8.26 28.44 5.49
CA PRO A 548 -8.01 29.69 4.75
C PRO A 548 -6.60 30.26 4.95
N ALA A 549 -5.96 30.00 6.09
CA ALA A 549 -4.70 30.63 6.50
C ALA A 549 -3.47 29.81 6.07
N ARG A 550 -3.04 29.91 4.81
CA ARG A 550 -1.92 29.09 4.27
C ARG A 550 -0.59 29.21 5.02
N VAL A 551 -0.32 30.35 5.65
CA VAL A 551 0.93 30.59 6.40
C VAL A 551 1.04 29.68 7.63
N THR A 552 -0.08 29.32 8.26
CA THR A 552 -0.11 28.51 9.48
C THR A 552 -0.10 27.00 9.21
N HIS A 553 -0.24 26.56 7.96
CA HIS A 553 -0.32 25.14 7.58
C HIS A 553 0.90 24.34 8.05
N ARG A 554 2.11 24.92 7.99
CA ARG A 554 3.32 24.26 8.50
C ARG A 554 3.23 23.94 9.99
N SER A 555 2.77 24.89 10.79
CA SER A 555 2.60 24.70 12.24
C SER A 555 1.52 23.67 12.54
N LEU A 556 0.41 23.70 11.78
CA LEU A 556 -0.66 22.71 11.86
C LEU A 556 -0.13 21.29 11.60
N TYR A 557 0.66 21.09 10.54
CA TYR A 557 1.25 19.79 10.21
C TYR A 557 2.17 19.25 11.32
N ILE A 558 2.98 20.11 11.95
CA ILE A 558 3.84 19.71 13.06
C ILE A 558 3.00 19.28 14.27
N VAL A 559 2.06 20.13 14.71
CA VAL A 559 1.20 19.85 15.89
C VAL A 559 0.39 18.59 15.68
N THR A 560 -0.11 18.36 14.48
CA THR A 560 -0.95 17.20 14.15
C THR A 560 -0.13 15.92 14.01
N THR A 561 1.07 15.98 13.44
CA THR A 561 2.00 14.84 13.43
C THR A 561 2.36 14.41 14.84
N VAL A 562 2.68 15.36 15.73
CA VAL A 562 2.98 15.08 17.14
C VAL A 562 1.73 14.57 17.88
N GLY A 563 0.57 15.20 17.72
CA GLY A 563 -0.66 14.77 18.36
C GLY A 563 -1.10 13.37 17.95
N LEU A 564 -1.15 13.09 16.64
CA LEU A 564 -1.51 11.77 16.12
C LEU A 564 -0.46 10.71 16.44
N SER A 565 0.82 11.07 16.52
CA SER A 565 1.85 10.14 16.97
C SER A 565 1.61 9.63 18.39
N LEU A 566 1.30 10.53 19.32
CA LEU A 566 1.01 10.20 20.72
C LEU A 566 -0.29 9.38 20.83
N VAL A 567 -1.31 9.75 20.06
CA VAL A 567 -2.56 8.99 20.00
C VAL A 567 -2.36 7.60 19.43
N GLY A 568 -1.59 7.43 18.36
CA GLY A 568 -1.27 6.12 17.78
C GLY A 568 -0.56 5.22 18.78
N MET A 569 0.40 5.77 19.54
CA MET A 569 1.07 5.08 20.64
C MET A 569 0.11 4.68 21.75
N ALA A 570 -0.78 5.59 22.16
CA ALA A 570 -1.79 5.31 23.18
C ALA A 570 -2.74 4.20 22.71
N ILE A 571 -3.24 4.26 21.46
CA ILE A 571 -4.11 3.22 20.88
C ILE A 571 -3.40 1.87 20.91
N MET A 572 -2.15 1.79 20.46
CA MET A 572 -1.38 0.54 20.51
C MET A 572 -1.23 -0.01 21.91
N PHE A 573 -0.95 0.85 22.89
CA PHE A 573 -0.83 0.43 24.28
C PHE A 573 -2.16 -0.11 24.83
N LEU A 574 -3.28 0.57 24.53
CA LEU A 574 -4.61 0.17 24.96
C LEU A 574 -5.14 -1.12 24.29
N GLN A 575 -4.49 -1.60 23.23
CA GLN A 575 -4.78 -2.91 22.65
C GLN A 575 -4.16 -4.07 23.44
N LEU A 576 -3.29 -3.85 24.42
CA LEU A 576 -2.70 -4.96 25.19
C LEU A 576 -3.79 -5.82 25.86
N HIS A 577 -3.60 -7.14 25.84
CA HIS A 577 -4.65 -8.11 26.20
C HIS A 577 -5.23 -7.89 27.60
N PHE A 578 -4.37 -7.56 28.57
CA PHE A 578 -4.74 -7.37 29.98
C PHE A 578 -5.51 -6.07 30.27
N ILE A 579 -5.50 -5.09 29.37
CA ILE A 579 -6.19 -3.80 29.61
C ILE A 579 -7.65 -3.96 29.25
N ASN A 580 -8.56 -4.07 30.22
CA ASN A 580 -9.99 -4.10 29.95
C ASN A 580 -10.54 -2.69 29.74
N LEU A 581 -10.72 -2.32 28.47
CA LEU A 581 -11.26 -1.02 28.05
C LEU A 581 -12.80 -0.97 28.00
N GLN A 582 -13.46 -2.09 28.31
CA GLN A 582 -14.91 -2.18 28.40
C GLN A 582 -15.32 -1.76 29.82
N LEU A 583 -15.50 -0.47 30.01
CA LEU A 583 -16.34 0.08 31.09
C LEU A 583 -17.73 0.33 30.50
N PRO A 584 -18.58 -0.70 30.37
CA PRO A 584 -19.94 -0.49 29.91
C PRO A 584 -20.68 0.32 30.97
N TYR A 585 -21.27 1.44 30.56
CA TYR A 585 -22.28 2.11 31.37
C TYR A 585 -23.64 1.73 30.82
N ASN A 586 -24.48 1.25 31.72
CA ASN A 586 -25.87 0.96 31.41
C ASN A 586 -26.65 2.24 31.67
N CYS A 587 -26.85 3.06 30.64
CA CYS A 587 -27.83 4.14 30.73
C CYS A 587 -29.23 3.52 30.65
N THR A 588 -30.08 3.82 31.63
CA THR A 588 -31.49 3.43 31.61
C THR A 588 -32.24 4.33 30.63
N VAL A 589 -32.69 3.79 29.49
CA VAL A 589 -33.54 4.54 28.55
C VAL A 589 -35.00 4.20 28.81
N THR A 590 -35.78 5.20 29.23
CA THR A 590 -37.23 5.07 29.35
C THR A 590 -37.86 5.39 27.99
N VAL A 591 -38.06 4.37 27.15
CA VAL A 591 -38.83 4.54 25.92
C VAL A 591 -40.31 4.51 26.30
N HIS A 592 -40.99 5.65 26.22
CA HIS A 592 -42.46 5.68 26.26
C HIS A 592 -42.99 5.13 24.94
N VAL A 593 -43.11 3.80 24.86
CA VAL A 593 -43.84 3.16 23.76
C VAL A 593 -45.32 3.41 24.02
N GLY A 594 -45.95 4.25 23.22
CA GLY A 594 -47.40 4.39 23.15
C GLY A 594 -48.02 3.13 22.54
N CYS A 595 -48.11 2.05 23.31
CA CYS A 595 -48.96 0.90 22.99
C CYS A 595 -49.63 0.37 24.26
N CYS A 596 -50.95 0.21 24.19
CA CYS A 596 -51.84 -0.09 25.32
C CYS A 596 -51.75 -1.54 25.83
N CYS A 597 -50.94 -2.43 25.24
CA CYS A 597 -50.82 -3.81 25.73
C CYS A 597 -49.36 -4.29 25.78
N CYS A 598 -48.91 -4.61 27.00
CA CYS A 598 -47.89 -5.62 27.33
C CYS A 598 -46.44 -5.43 26.81
N LEU A 599 -45.73 -4.38 27.24
CA LEU A 599 -44.36 -4.40 27.81
C LEU A 599 -43.88 -2.95 27.94
N CYS A 600 -43.94 -2.38 29.14
CA CYS A 600 -43.17 -1.17 29.45
C CYS A 600 -41.72 -1.61 29.72
N GLY A 601 -40.96 -1.85 28.65
CA GLY A 601 -39.58 -2.34 28.73
C GLY A 601 -38.60 -1.19 28.93
N LEU A 602 -37.90 -1.16 30.07
CA LEU A 602 -36.64 -0.43 30.20
C LEU A 602 -35.63 -1.02 29.21
N LEU A 603 -35.31 -0.29 28.14
CA LEU A 603 -34.25 -0.71 27.22
C LEU A 603 -32.91 -0.26 27.79
N PHE A 604 -32.08 -1.21 28.22
CA PHE A 604 -30.70 -0.92 28.61
C PHE A 604 -29.85 -0.83 27.35
N VAL A 605 -29.52 0.38 26.92
CA VAL A 605 -28.56 0.56 25.82
C VAL A 605 -27.16 0.51 26.43
N GLN A 606 -26.47 -0.62 26.23
CA GLN A 606 -25.06 -0.74 26.62
C GLN A 606 -24.24 0.15 25.69
N GLN A 607 -23.76 1.26 26.21
CA GLN A 607 -22.98 2.24 25.46
C GLN A 607 -21.54 2.22 25.99
N ASN A 608 -20.56 2.37 25.09
CA ASN A 608 -19.14 2.29 25.43
C ASN A 608 -18.43 3.62 25.16
N MET A 609 -17.79 4.19 26.19
CA MET A 609 -17.10 5.49 26.13
C MET A 609 -15.85 5.39 25.25
N SER A 610 -15.20 4.22 25.30
CA SER A 610 -14.06 3.89 24.45
C SER A 610 -14.38 4.04 22.96
N ARG A 611 -15.56 3.59 22.53
CA ARG A 611 -16.02 3.73 21.14
C ARG A 611 -16.23 5.19 20.73
N TRP A 612 -16.80 6.02 21.61
CA TRP A 612 -16.98 7.47 21.38
C TRP A 612 -15.64 8.21 21.23
N ILE A 613 -14.66 7.87 22.08
CA ILE A 613 -13.30 8.41 21.96
C ILE A 613 -12.64 7.97 20.65
N GLY A 614 -12.97 6.77 20.15
CA GLY A 614 -12.43 6.18 18.92
C GLY A 614 -11.50 4.98 19.16
N ILE A 615 -11.49 4.44 20.37
CA ILE A 615 -10.66 3.32 20.78
C ILE A 615 -11.53 2.07 20.86
N GLU A 616 -11.38 1.18 19.89
CA GLU A 616 -12.08 -0.09 19.85
C GLU A 616 -11.06 -1.22 20.02
N LYS A 617 -11.37 -2.20 20.87
CA LYS A 617 -10.54 -3.39 21.02
C LYS A 617 -10.66 -4.25 19.77
N MET A 618 -9.53 -4.70 19.25
CA MET A 618 -9.52 -5.60 18.11
C MET A 618 -10.00 -7.00 18.45
N ASN A 619 -10.68 -7.63 17.49
CA ASN A 619 -10.90 -9.07 17.49
C ASN A 619 -9.57 -9.81 17.38
N ARG A 620 -9.45 -11.01 17.98
CA ARG A 620 -8.21 -11.81 18.02
C ARG A 620 -7.59 -12.10 16.64
N ASN A 621 -8.42 -12.21 15.61
CA ASN A 621 -7.98 -12.49 14.23
C ASN A 621 -7.87 -11.23 13.35
N GLY A 622 -8.10 -10.05 13.94
CA GLY A 622 -8.07 -8.77 13.24
C GLY A 622 -6.65 -8.28 12.96
N ILE A 623 -6.47 -7.62 11.82
CA ILE A 623 -5.22 -6.97 11.45
C ILE A 623 -5.19 -5.56 12.07
N PHE A 624 -4.15 -5.24 12.85
CA PHE A 624 -4.01 -3.94 13.49
C PHE A 624 -3.98 -2.77 12.50
N PHE A 625 -3.39 -2.99 11.33
CA PHE A 625 -3.38 -2.02 10.24
C PHE A 625 -4.78 -1.46 9.95
N ASN A 626 -5.85 -2.27 9.94
CA ASN A 626 -7.20 -1.77 9.61
C ASN A 626 -7.75 -0.76 10.62
N HIS A 627 -7.25 -0.77 11.86
CA HIS A 627 -7.71 0.14 12.91
C HIS A 627 -6.94 1.48 12.91
N ILE A 628 -5.69 1.47 12.45
CA ILE A 628 -4.77 2.62 12.44
C ILE A 628 -4.46 3.14 11.02
N ASN A 629 -4.93 2.47 9.95
CA ASN A 629 -4.68 2.84 8.56
C ASN A 629 -4.93 4.32 8.25
N GLY A 630 -6.02 4.90 8.76
CA GLY A 630 -6.33 6.31 8.60
C GLY A 630 -5.29 7.23 9.24
N LEU A 631 -4.79 6.89 10.44
CA LEU A 631 -3.77 7.66 11.14
C LEU A 631 -2.41 7.56 10.42
N ILE A 632 -2.01 6.37 9.98
CA ILE A 632 -0.80 6.18 9.17
C ILE A 632 -0.91 6.93 7.84
N ALA A 633 -2.07 6.88 7.18
CA ALA A 633 -2.30 7.60 5.92
C ALA A 633 -2.10 9.11 6.09
N ILE A 634 -2.61 9.72 7.17
CA ILE A 634 -2.40 11.16 7.46
C ILE A 634 -0.90 11.45 7.69
N LEU A 635 -0.21 10.65 8.50
CA LEU A 635 1.22 10.85 8.77
C LEU A 635 2.08 10.73 7.51
N LEU A 636 1.79 9.75 6.64
CA LEU A 636 2.49 9.56 5.37
C LEU A 636 2.20 10.70 4.39
N MET A 637 0.96 11.17 4.31
CA MET A 637 0.60 12.28 3.43
C MET A 637 1.27 13.60 3.86
N ILE A 638 1.33 13.89 5.16
CA ILE A 638 2.07 15.06 5.69
C ILE A 638 3.57 14.92 5.42
N SER A 639 4.14 13.73 5.62
CA SER A 639 5.55 13.47 5.33
C SER A 639 5.84 13.66 3.84
N PHE A 640 4.96 13.18 2.97
CA PHE A 640 5.12 13.34 1.52
C PHE A 640 5.02 14.81 1.07
N GLU A 641 4.13 15.60 1.67
CA GLU A 641 4.10 17.05 1.50
C GLU A 641 5.43 17.69 1.89
N ARG A 642 6.02 17.24 3.01
CA ARG A 642 7.31 17.74 3.46
C ARG A 642 8.45 17.39 2.48
N VAL A 643 8.45 16.18 1.93
CA VAL A 643 9.43 15.76 0.89
C VAL A 643 9.38 16.68 -0.32
N ILE A 644 8.17 16.95 -0.83
CA ILE A 644 8.00 17.78 -2.03
C ILE A 644 8.34 19.25 -1.75
N SER A 645 7.94 19.79 -0.60
CA SER A 645 8.29 21.17 -0.22
C SER A 645 9.80 21.35 -0.02
N LEU A 646 10.51 20.36 0.53
CA LEU A 646 11.97 20.38 0.65
C LEU A 646 12.65 20.31 -0.72
N ARG A 647 12.22 19.40 -1.59
CA ARG A 647 12.74 19.29 -2.97
C ARG A 647 12.60 20.62 -3.71
N GLN A 648 11.45 21.29 -3.57
CA GLN A 648 11.19 22.58 -4.20
C GLN A 648 12.15 23.66 -3.71
N GLN A 649 12.35 23.74 -2.39
CA GLN A 649 13.28 24.68 -1.76
C GLN A 649 14.69 24.48 -2.31
N TRP A 650 15.13 23.23 -2.47
CA TRP A 650 16.42 22.92 -3.06
C TRP A 650 16.51 23.29 -4.52
N ARG A 651 15.54 22.89 -5.35
CA ARG A 651 15.55 23.21 -6.79
C ARG A 651 15.64 24.72 -7.04
N SER A 652 14.87 25.53 -6.31
CA SER A 652 14.89 26.99 -6.44
C SER A 652 16.24 27.59 -6.05
N LYS A 653 16.88 27.08 -4.99
CA LYS A 653 18.24 27.50 -4.61
C LYS A 653 19.28 27.10 -5.66
N TRP A 654 19.21 25.87 -6.15
CA TRP A 654 20.16 25.30 -7.11
C TRP A 654 20.14 26.00 -8.47
N LEU A 655 18.95 26.23 -9.03
CA LEU A 655 18.81 26.87 -10.34
C LEU A 655 18.91 28.40 -10.27
N LYS A 656 19.11 28.99 -9.07
CA LYS A 656 18.99 30.43 -8.80
C LYS A 656 17.70 31.04 -9.38
N GLU A 657 16.67 30.21 -9.57
CA GLU A 657 15.39 30.62 -10.13
C GLU A 657 14.60 31.35 -9.04
N VAL A 658 14.30 32.63 -9.29
CA VAL A 658 13.34 33.39 -8.48
C VAL A 658 12.00 32.65 -8.55
N ARG A 659 11.44 32.31 -7.39
CA ARG A 659 10.13 31.65 -7.35
C ARG A 659 9.13 32.51 -8.10
N PRO A 660 8.44 31.98 -9.13
CA PRO A 660 7.46 32.77 -9.86
C PRO A 660 6.35 33.17 -8.90
N THR A 661 5.99 34.46 -8.91
CA THR A 661 4.92 35.04 -8.08
C THR A 661 3.55 34.43 -8.39
N VAL A 662 3.37 33.95 -9.63
CA VAL A 662 2.22 33.14 -10.05
C VAL A 662 2.66 31.69 -10.23
N THR A 663 2.18 30.80 -9.37
CA THR A 663 2.45 29.37 -9.45
C THR A 663 1.65 28.72 -10.59
N ALA A 664 2.27 28.64 -11.78
CA ALA A 664 1.71 27.99 -12.97
C ALA A 664 2.42 26.65 -13.26
N PHE A 665 1.74 25.71 -13.94
CA PHE A 665 2.37 24.49 -14.48
C PHE A 665 3.34 24.81 -15.63
N TYR A 666 2.96 25.74 -16.50
CA TYR A 666 3.75 26.22 -17.64
C TYR A 666 3.94 27.74 -17.55
N PRO A 667 5.02 28.23 -16.91
CA PRO A 667 5.24 29.66 -16.68
C PRO A 667 5.33 30.50 -17.96
N SER A 668 5.78 29.91 -19.07
CA SER A 668 5.98 30.60 -20.34
C SER A 668 4.68 30.90 -21.09
N VAL A 669 3.55 30.31 -20.69
CA VAL A 669 2.27 30.44 -21.42
C VAL A 669 1.39 31.50 -20.78
N THR A 670 1.10 32.54 -21.55
CA THR A 670 0.21 33.64 -21.16
C THR A 670 -1.15 33.57 -21.86
N TRP A 671 -2.10 34.41 -21.46
CA TRP A 671 -3.40 34.52 -22.12
C TRP A 671 -3.32 34.92 -23.61
N ARG A 672 -2.21 35.52 -24.06
CA ARG A 672 -1.99 35.90 -25.47
C ARG A 672 -1.68 34.70 -26.36
N ASP A 673 -1.16 33.63 -25.77
CA ASP A 673 -0.81 32.40 -26.46
C ASP A 673 -2.00 31.43 -26.60
N ALA A 674 -3.07 31.66 -25.83
CA ALA A 674 -4.25 30.80 -25.78
C ALA A 674 -4.98 30.64 -27.13
N ASP A 675 -4.80 31.58 -28.06
CA ASP A 675 -5.45 31.59 -29.38
C ASP A 675 -4.54 31.16 -30.54
N LYS A 676 -3.30 30.72 -30.26
CA LYS A 676 -2.33 30.32 -31.30
C LYS A 676 -2.56 28.89 -31.82
N GLY A 677 -2.90 27.96 -30.93
CA GLY A 677 -3.06 26.53 -31.26
C GLY A 677 -3.70 25.73 -30.12
N LEU A 678 -4.11 24.48 -30.42
CA LEU A 678 -4.80 23.61 -29.45
C LEU A 678 -3.89 23.25 -28.27
N VAL A 679 -2.60 23.02 -28.52
CA VAL A 679 -1.63 22.64 -27.48
C VAL A 679 -1.38 23.81 -26.52
N GLU A 680 -1.21 25.02 -27.05
CA GLU A 680 -1.05 26.26 -26.27
C GLU A 680 -2.30 26.57 -25.45
N PHE A 681 -3.49 26.35 -26.04
CA PHE A 681 -4.76 26.44 -25.33
C PHE A 681 -4.84 25.45 -24.16
N CYS A 682 -4.49 24.18 -24.37
CA CYS A 682 -4.47 23.17 -23.30
C CYS A 682 -3.47 23.54 -22.19
N LYS A 683 -2.28 24.05 -22.53
CA LYS A 683 -1.29 24.54 -21.55
C LYS A 683 -1.83 25.74 -20.75
N TYR A 684 -2.47 26.70 -21.42
CA TYR A 684 -3.10 27.84 -20.75
C TYR A 684 -4.25 27.40 -19.82
N PHE A 685 -5.09 26.47 -20.29
CA PHE A 685 -6.20 25.93 -19.51
C PHE A 685 -5.71 25.18 -18.27
N ALA A 686 -4.65 24.38 -18.39
CA ALA A 686 -4.02 23.71 -17.23
C ALA A 686 -3.54 24.70 -16.16
N ASN A 687 -3.05 25.88 -16.54
CA ASN A 687 -2.62 26.92 -15.60
C ASN A 687 -3.80 27.67 -14.96
N PHE A 688 -4.77 28.12 -15.77
CA PHE A 688 -5.74 29.15 -15.37
C PHE A 688 -7.21 28.72 -15.46
N ALA A 689 -7.52 27.43 -15.62
CA ALA A 689 -8.91 26.94 -15.65
C ALA A 689 -9.71 27.39 -14.42
N PHE A 690 -9.20 27.14 -13.21
CA PHE A 690 -9.89 27.53 -11.98
C PHE A 690 -9.90 29.05 -11.77
N TYR A 691 -8.88 29.78 -12.25
CA TYR A 691 -8.87 31.24 -12.22
C TYR A 691 -10.03 31.82 -13.06
N LYS A 692 -10.34 31.24 -14.23
CA LYS A 692 -11.41 31.72 -15.12
C LYS A 692 -12.80 31.19 -14.78
N PHE A 693 -12.91 29.91 -14.38
CA PHE A 693 -14.18 29.20 -14.17
C PHE A 693 -14.47 28.84 -12.70
N GLY A 694 -13.72 29.42 -11.75
CA GLY A 694 -13.78 29.00 -10.35
C GLY A 694 -15.12 29.27 -9.68
N VAL A 695 -15.82 30.36 -10.01
CA VAL A 695 -17.17 30.67 -9.47
C VAL A 695 -18.19 29.67 -9.99
N GLU A 696 -18.17 29.39 -11.29
CA GLU A 696 -19.05 28.41 -11.93
C GLU A 696 -18.80 27.00 -11.36
N ALA A 697 -17.53 26.63 -11.16
CA ALA A 697 -17.16 25.38 -10.51
C ALA A 697 -17.67 25.31 -9.06
N CYS A 698 -17.60 26.40 -8.29
CA CYS A 698 -18.16 26.47 -6.93
C CYS A 698 -19.68 26.26 -6.95
N PHE A 699 -20.41 26.89 -7.87
CA PHE A 699 -21.86 26.72 -7.97
C PHE A 699 -22.26 25.28 -8.33
N VAL A 700 -21.55 24.66 -9.27
CA VAL A 700 -21.75 23.24 -9.62
C VAL A 700 -21.50 22.36 -8.40
N MET A 701 -20.40 22.59 -7.68
CA MET A 701 -20.10 21.83 -6.45
C MET A 701 -21.16 22.03 -5.37
N SER A 702 -21.68 23.25 -5.16
CA SER A 702 -22.76 23.49 -4.21
C SER A 702 -24.04 22.72 -4.58
N VAL A 703 -24.41 22.63 -5.86
CA VAL A 703 -25.56 21.81 -6.29
C VAL A 703 -25.29 20.32 -6.12
N VAL A 704 -24.05 19.84 -6.37
CA VAL A 704 -23.66 18.45 -6.07
C VAL A 704 -23.84 18.15 -4.59
N THR A 705 -23.41 19.05 -3.70
CA THR A 705 -23.59 18.90 -2.26
C THR A 705 -25.07 18.85 -1.86
N ILE A 706 -25.89 19.76 -2.40
CA ILE A 706 -27.34 19.78 -2.17
C ILE A 706 -27.97 18.45 -2.60
N TRP A 707 -27.56 17.90 -3.75
CA TRP A 707 -28.03 16.63 -4.27
C TRP A 707 -27.63 15.43 -3.40
N VAL A 708 -26.35 15.36 -2.98
CA VAL A 708 -25.82 14.28 -2.14
C VAL A 708 -26.43 14.30 -0.73
N ARG A 709 -26.63 15.48 -0.15
CA ARG A 709 -27.19 15.65 1.20
C ARG A 709 -28.69 15.38 1.25
N ALA A 710 -29.46 16.11 0.46
CA ALA A 710 -30.93 16.05 0.38
C ALA A 710 -31.66 16.09 1.76
N ASP A 711 -31.08 16.81 2.73
CA ASP A 711 -31.54 16.94 4.11
C ASP A 711 -31.82 18.43 4.45
N MET A 712 -32.08 18.75 5.72
CA MET A 712 -32.29 20.13 6.17
C MET A 712 -31.11 21.07 5.83
N TYR A 713 -29.87 20.59 5.91
CA TYR A 713 -28.69 21.39 5.59
C TYR A 713 -28.59 21.69 4.10
N ALA A 714 -29.07 20.79 3.23
CA ALA A 714 -29.19 21.04 1.80
C ALA A 714 -30.09 22.26 1.51
N ILE A 715 -31.14 22.51 2.31
CA ILE A 715 -31.96 23.72 2.18
C ILE A 715 -31.12 24.97 2.50
N ILE A 716 -30.37 24.95 3.60
CA ILE A 716 -29.48 26.07 3.98
C ILE A 716 -28.47 26.35 2.86
N TYR A 717 -27.83 25.32 2.32
CA TYR A 717 -26.89 25.47 1.20
C TYR A 717 -27.55 26.01 -0.07
N SER A 718 -28.78 25.58 -0.37
CA SER A 718 -29.53 26.09 -1.51
C SER A 718 -29.90 27.57 -1.36
N LEU A 719 -30.26 28.02 -0.15
CA LEU A 719 -30.53 29.44 0.13
C LEU A 719 -29.27 30.30 -0.03
N LEU A 720 -28.13 29.82 0.48
CA LEU A 720 -26.84 30.49 0.28
C LEU A 720 -26.47 30.58 -1.21
N LEU A 721 -26.71 29.51 -1.98
CA LEU A 721 -26.49 29.50 -3.43
C LEU A 721 -27.40 30.50 -4.16
N VAL A 722 -28.68 30.57 -3.80
CA VAL A 722 -29.64 31.53 -4.39
C VAL A 722 -29.17 32.97 -4.14
N ILE A 723 -28.76 33.30 -2.92
CA ILE A 723 -28.21 34.64 -2.62
C ILE A 723 -26.98 34.93 -3.49
N ALA A 724 -26.07 33.95 -3.65
CA ALA A 724 -24.88 34.11 -4.47
C ALA A 724 -25.20 34.36 -5.96
N LEU A 725 -26.22 33.71 -6.51
CA LEU A 725 -26.63 33.85 -7.92
C LEU A 725 -27.36 35.16 -8.23
N VAL A 726 -28.04 35.75 -7.24
CA VAL A 726 -28.73 37.05 -7.38
C VAL A 726 -27.74 38.22 -7.46
N LEU A 727 -26.55 38.07 -6.88
CA LEU A 727 -25.51 39.10 -6.90
C LEU A 727 -24.91 39.23 -8.32
N LYS A 728 -25.21 40.35 -8.99
CA LYS A 728 -24.80 40.59 -10.39
C LYS A 728 -23.36 41.09 -10.55
N THR A 729 -22.78 41.71 -9.52
CA THR A 729 -21.46 42.35 -9.62
C THR A 729 -20.39 41.56 -8.88
N ARG A 730 -19.19 41.47 -9.48
CA ARG A 730 -18.04 40.72 -8.92
C ARG A 730 -17.59 41.26 -7.56
N LEU A 731 -17.68 42.58 -7.34
CA LEU A 731 -17.32 43.22 -6.07
C LEU A 731 -18.30 42.88 -4.93
N SER A 732 -19.60 42.84 -5.21
CA SER A 732 -20.60 42.40 -4.23
C SER A 732 -20.47 40.91 -3.97
N LEU A 733 -20.19 40.12 -5.01
CA LEU A 733 -19.93 38.69 -4.89
C LEU A 733 -18.71 38.42 -4.01
N HIS A 734 -17.59 39.15 -4.17
CA HIS A 734 -16.39 39.01 -3.34
C HIS A 734 -16.68 39.28 -1.85
N ARG A 735 -17.42 40.35 -1.54
CA ARG A 735 -17.81 40.68 -0.15
C ARG A 735 -18.68 39.58 0.46
N TYR A 736 -19.66 39.09 -0.29
CA TYR A 736 -20.49 37.96 0.12
C TYR A 736 -19.67 36.67 0.28
N TRP A 737 -18.64 36.44 -0.56
CA TRP A 737 -17.83 35.22 -0.52
C TRP A 737 -17.08 35.04 0.79
N LYS A 738 -16.62 36.13 1.42
CA LYS A 738 -16.02 36.10 2.76
C LYS A 738 -17.02 35.56 3.78
N PHE A 739 -18.22 36.13 3.82
CA PHE A 739 -19.30 35.64 4.68
C PHE A 739 -19.67 34.18 4.37
N TYR A 740 -19.82 33.83 3.09
CA TYR A 740 -20.15 32.49 2.64
C TYR A 740 -19.12 31.44 3.10
N SER A 741 -17.83 31.76 2.97
CA SER A 741 -16.75 30.88 3.42
C SER A 741 -16.78 30.62 4.93
N VAL A 742 -16.99 31.66 5.75
CA VAL A 742 -17.09 31.53 7.21
C VAL A 742 -18.34 30.75 7.61
N ALA A 743 -19.48 31.00 6.96
CA ALA A 743 -20.71 30.25 7.19
C ALA A 743 -20.51 28.74 6.91
N LEU A 744 -19.86 28.38 5.80
CA LEU A 744 -19.57 26.97 5.48
C LEU A 744 -18.60 26.33 6.47
N ILE A 745 -17.58 27.05 6.94
CA ILE A 745 -16.65 26.57 7.98
C ILE A 745 -17.42 26.22 9.26
N ILE A 746 -18.27 27.13 9.73
CA ILE A 746 -19.06 26.92 10.95
C ILE A 746 -20.04 25.76 10.78
N LEU A 747 -20.75 25.70 9.65
CA LEU A 747 -21.69 24.63 9.36
C LEU A 747 -21.01 23.26 9.31
N LEU A 748 -19.84 23.15 8.66
CA LEU A 748 -19.13 21.87 8.55
C LEU A 748 -18.63 21.37 9.90
N VAL A 749 -18.03 22.25 10.72
CA VAL A 749 -17.59 21.90 12.07
C VAL A 749 -18.78 21.47 12.92
N TRP A 750 -19.89 22.22 12.85
CA TRP A 750 -21.12 21.91 13.59
C TRP A 750 -21.73 20.56 13.19
N GLN A 751 -21.82 20.27 11.90
CA GLN A 751 -22.35 18.99 11.41
C GLN A 751 -21.47 17.80 11.83
N TYR A 752 -20.15 17.97 11.83
CA TYR A 752 -19.25 16.92 12.33
C TYR A 752 -19.47 16.66 13.83
N LEU A 753 -19.64 17.71 14.64
CA LEU A 753 -19.96 17.57 16.06
C LEU A 753 -21.31 16.89 16.30
N ILE A 754 -22.31 17.11 15.42
CA ILE A 754 -23.57 16.38 15.46
C ILE A 754 -23.36 14.89 15.17
N CYS A 755 -22.54 14.53 14.17
CA CYS A 755 -22.24 13.12 13.88
C CYS A 755 -21.56 12.42 15.06
N LEU A 756 -20.72 13.15 15.81
CA LEU A 756 -20.06 12.62 17.00
C LEU A 756 -21.04 12.42 18.18
N GLY A 757 -22.03 13.32 18.31
CA GLY A 757 -22.94 13.35 19.44
C GLY A 757 -22.25 13.72 20.76
N MET A 758 -23.04 13.74 21.84
CA MET A 758 -22.48 14.01 23.17
C MET A 758 -21.75 12.80 23.74
N PRO A 759 -20.82 13.01 24.69
CA PRO A 759 -20.22 11.91 25.44
C PRO A 759 -21.30 11.07 26.13
N PRO A 760 -21.35 9.77 25.85
CA PRO A 760 -22.42 8.92 26.33
C PRO A 760 -22.35 8.62 27.85
N VAL A 761 -21.21 8.91 28.50
CA VAL A 761 -21.04 8.84 29.98
C VAL A 761 -22.00 9.75 30.72
N TRP A 762 -22.42 10.85 30.11
CA TRP A 762 -23.34 11.77 30.77
C TRP A 762 -24.77 11.21 30.87
N CYS A 763 -25.10 10.10 30.17
CA CYS A 763 -26.45 9.51 30.12
C CYS A 763 -27.58 10.52 29.87
N VAL A 764 -27.27 11.66 29.24
CA VAL A 764 -28.21 12.71 28.81
C VAL A 764 -29.03 12.25 27.59
N ALA A 765 -28.84 11.00 27.13
CA ALA A 765 -29.55 10.41 25.99
C ALA A 765 -31.08 10.54 26.09
N ASN A 766 -31.66 10.40 27.29
CA ASN A 766 -33.10 10.57 27.52
C ASN A 766 -33.58 12.04 27.52
N GLN A 767 -32.66 12.99 27.43
CA GLN A 767 -32.93 14.42 27.53
C GLN A 767 -32.76 15.16 26.20
N TYR A 768 -32.42 14.48 25.09
CA TYR A 768 -32.43 15.16 23.81
C TYR A 768 -33.85 15.70 23.53
N PRO A 769 -34.02 17.02 23.33
CA PRO A 769 -35.34 17.64 23.27
C PRO A 769 -36.25 17.05 22.18
N TRP A 770 -35.66 16.47 21.14
CA TRP A 770 -36.35 15.90 19.98
C TRP A 770 -36.77 14.44 20.13
N MET A 771 -36.49 13.75 21.25
CA MET A 771 -36.91 12.35 21.47
C MET A 771 -38.44 12.13 21.42
N LYS A 772 -39.24 13.19 21.57
CA LYS A 772 -40.71 13.17 21.49
C LYS A 772 -41.26 13.61 20.13
N LEU A 773 -40.42 13.68 19.10
CA LEU A 773 -40.78 14.30 17.82
C LEU A 773 -41.40 13.28 16.85
N GLY A 774 -42.59 13.57 16.30
CA GLY A 774 -43.31 12.67 15.41
C GLY A 774 -44.43 11.89 16.13
N SER A 775 -45.45 11.47 15.38
CA SER A 775 -46.60 10.73 15.93
C SER A 775 -46.27 9.26 16.20
N ASN A 776 -45.49 8.64 15.31
CA ASN A 776 -45.11 7.23 15.36
C ASN A 776 -43.59 7.05 15.43
N VAL A 777 -43.11 5.89 15.90
CA VAL A 777 -41.67 5.58 16.02
C VAL A 777 -40.95 5.64 14.66
N THR A 778 -41.57 5.11 13.61
CA THR A 778 -40.98 5.13 12.26
C THR A 778 -40.89 6.55 11.67
N GLU A 779 -41.88 7.40 11.95
CA GLU A 779 -41.87 8.81 11.53
C GLU A 779 -40.82 9.60 12.32
N HIS A 780 -40.69 9.35 13.63
CA HIS A 780 -39.63 9.89 14.47
C HIS A 780 -38.25 9.60 13.89
N ASP A 781 -37.95 8.32 13.63
CA ASP A 781 -36.63 7.90 13.12
C ASP A 781 -36.29 8.57 11.79
N ARG A 782 -37.27 8.62 10.86
CA ARG A 782 -37.09 9.25 9.55
C ARG A 782 -36.92 10.76 9.68
N LEU A 783 -37.64 11.41 10.59
CA LEU A 783 -37.57 12.85 10.80
C LEU A 783 -36.24 13.28 11.44
N VAL A 784 -35.75 12.54 12.43
CA VAL A 784 -34.44 12.74 13.06
C VAL A 784 -33.32 12.62 12.02
N ARG A 785 -33.38 11.62 11.12
CA ARG A 785 -32.43 11.48 10.00
C ARG A 785 -32.48 12.65 9.01
N TRP A 786 -33.69 13.10 8.63
CA TRP A 786 -33.84 14.20 7.67
C TRP A 786 -33.40 15.56 8.21
N MET A 787 -33.66 15.84 9.49
CA MET A 787 -33.14 17.05 10.15
C MET A 787 -31.66 16.96 10.49
N PHE A 788 -31.06 15.76 10.35
CA PHE A 788 -29.67 15.48 10.68
C PHE A 788 -29.35 15.85 12.14
N LEU A 789 -30.15 15.31 13.07
CA LEU A 789 -30.01 15.54 14.51
C LEU A 789 -29.18 14.41 15.19
N PRO A 790 -28.45 14.71 16.28
CA PRO A 790 -27.70 13.70 17.00
C PRO A 790 -28.62 12.71 17.70
N ASP A 791 -28.31 11.42 17.58
CA ASP A 791 -28.97 10.32 18.26
C ASP A 791 -27.95 9.20 18.53
N TYR A 792 -28.12 8.44 19.62
CA TYR A 792 -27.27 7.30 19.97
C TYR A 792 -27.70 5.99 19.29
N LEU A 793 -28.98 5.86 18.95
CA LEU A 793 -29.54 4.68 18.28
C LEU A 793 -29.47 4.83 16.76
N ILE A 794 -29.70 6.06 16.28
CA ILE A 794 -29.74 6.37 14.85
C ILE A 794 -28.41 7.01 14.44
N VAL A 795 -27.56 6.21 13.79
CA VAL A 795 -26.30 6.70 13.24
C VAL A 795 -26.55 7.57 12.02
N GLN A 796 -26.02 8.79 12.05
CA GLN A 796 -26.10 9.73 10.93
C GLN A 796 -25.07 9.38 9.85
N ASP A 797 -25.39 9.66 8.58
CA ASP A 797 -24.48 9.42 7.47
C ASP A 797 -23.36 10.47 7.45
N SER A 798 -22.20 10.09 8.00
CA SER A 798 -21.00 10.92 8.07
C SER A 798 -20.26 11.03 6.74
N THR A 799 -20.46 10.08 5.81
CA THR A 799 -19.76 10.07 4.51
C THR A 799 -20.23 11.19 3.59
N ALA A 800 -21.50 11.60 3.74
CA ALA A 800 -22.05 12.74 3.03
C ALA A 800 -21.34 14.07 3.35
N LEU A 801 -20.67 14.20 4.51
CA LEU A 801 -19.90 15.40 4.85
C LEU A 801 -18.68 15.62 3.95
N ILE A 802 -18.23 14.59 3.23
CA ILE A 802 -17.13 14.72 2.28
C ILE A 802 -17.51 15.71 1.16
N ALA A 803 -18.77 15.69 0.71
CA ALA A 803 -19.26 16.65 -0.29
C ALA A 803 -19.24 18.09 0.26
N ASP A 804 -19.67 18.28 1.51
CA ASP A 804 -19.65 19.58 2.20
C ASP A 804 -18.21 20.13 2.30
N PHE A 805 -17.24 19.26 2.59
CA PHE A 805 -15.82 19.63 2.62
C PHE A 805 -15.27 20.00 1.23
N PHE A 806 -15.64 19.27 0.16
CA PHE A 806 -15.25 19.65 -1.20
C PHE A 806 -15.84 21.00 -1.62
N GLN A 807 -17.10 21.27 -1.27
CA GLN A 807 -17.69 22.58 -1.49
C GLN A 807 -16.89 23.67 -0.78
N LEU A 808 -16.54 23.48 0.49
CA LEU A 808 -15.73 24.42 1.25
C LEU A 808 -14.34 24.64 0.61
N LEU A 809 -13.68 23.57 0.18
CA LEU A 809 -12.37 23.63 -0.47
C LEU A 809 -12.40 24.47 -1.75
N PHE A 810 -13.44 24.30 -2.57
CA PHE A 810 -13.64 25.09 -3.80
C PHE A 810 -13.91 26.56 -3.47
N VAL A 811 -14.77 26.83 -2.48
CA VAL A 811 -15.09 28.19 -2.04
C VAL A 811 -13.86 28.93 -1.52
N ILE A 812 -12.99 28.27 -0.73
CA ILE A 812 -11.73 28.85 -0.24
C ILE A 812 -10.73 29.04 -1.37
N ALA A 813 -10.63 28.09 -2.30
CA ALA A 813 -9.80 28.26 -3.48
C ALA A 813 -10.25 29.48 -4.32
N GLN A 814 -11.56 29.70 -4.43
CA GLN A 814 -12.12 30.85 -5.13
C GLN A 814 -11.94 32.16 -4.34
N LEU A 815 -12.02 32.12 -3.01
CA LEU A 815 -11.71 33.27 -2.16
C LEU A 815 -10.27 33.75 -2.39
N PHE A 816 -9.32 32.81 -2.44
CA PHE A 816 -7.92 33.11 -2.76
C PHE A 816 -7.78 33.77 -4.15
N VAL A 817 -8.52 33.29 -5.15
CA VAL A 817 -8.54 33.91 -6.49
C VAL A 817 -9.04 35.35 -6.43
N PHE A 818 -10.14 35.63 -5.71
CA PHE A 818 -10.66 36.99 -5.60
C PHE A 818 -9.70 37.96 -4.89
N GLU A 819 -8.90 37.49 -3.93
CA GLU A 819 -7.93 38.34 -3.23
C GLU A 819 -6.73 38.72 -4.12
N HIS A 820 -6.38 37.86 -5.08
CA HIS A 820 -5.18 38.03 -5.93
C HIS A 820 -5.49 38.50 -7.36
N GLU A 821 -6.77 38.62 -7.73
CA GLU A 821 -7.18 38.92 -9.11
C GLU A 821 -6.84 40.33 -9.58
N ASN A 822 -6.61 41.29 -8.68
CA ASN A 822 -6.28 42.68 -9.01
C ASN A 822 -4.77 42.95 -9.12
N GLY A 823 -3.93 41.92 -8.94
CA GLY A 823 -2.47 42.04 -8.99
C GLY A 823 -1.87 41.48 -10.29
N GLU A 824 -0.66 40.92 -10.16
CA GLU A 824 0.15 40.36 -11.26
C GLU A 824 -0.56 39.23 -12.03
N TRP A 825 -1.55 38.56 -11.43
CA TRP A 825 -2.32 37.49 -12.06
C TRP A 825 -3.09 37.95 -13.31
N THR A 826 -3.44 39.24 -13.39
CA THR A 826 -4.05 39.82 -14.60
C THR A 826 -3.12 39.80 -15.80
N GLN A 827 -1.81 39.98 -15.58
CA GLN A 827 -0.81 40.01 -16.65
C GLN A 827 -0.68 38.65 -17.33
N PHE A 828 -0.69 37.57 -16.55
CA PHE A 828 -0.55 36.20 -17.06
C PHE A 828 -1.89 35.59 -17.49
N GLY A 829 -2.90 35.66 -16.62
CA GLY A 829 -4.22 35.03 -16.82
C GLY A 829 -5.20 35.87 -17.64
N GLY A 830 -4.92 37.16 -17.85
CA GLY A 830 -5.80 38.11 -18.54
C GLY A 830 -6.99 38.55 -17.70
N ASP A 831 -7.72 39.57 -18.15
CA ASP A 831 -8.86 40.14 -17.43
C ASP A 831 -9.97 39.10 -17.16
N ASN A 832 -10.53 39.13 -15.94
CA ASN A 832 -11.56 38.22 -15.45
C ASN A 832 -12.84 38.95 -15.05
N ARG A 833 -13.05 40.19 -15.49
CA ARG A 833 -14.32 40.90 -15.25
C ARG A 833 -15.51 40.11 -15.76
N TYR A 834 -16.59 40.11 -14.97
CA TYR A 834 -17.87 39.54 -15.38
C TYR A 834 -18.54 40.55 -16.30
N LEU A 835 -18.48 40.31 -17.60
CA LEU A 835 -19.06 41.20 -18.59
C LEU A 835 -20.58 41.15 -18.46
N THR A 836 -21.18 42.27 -18.07
CA THR A 836 -22.64 42.39 -18.01
C THR A 836 -23.19 42.61 -19.42
N GLY A 837 -24.47 42.31 -19.62
CA GLY A 837 -25.10 42.55 -20.92
C GLY A 837 -24.99 44.01 -21.39
N ALA A 838 -25.03 44.97 -20.47
CA ALA A 838 -24.82 46.38 -20.76
C ALA A 838 -23.38 46.71 -21.20
N ASP A 839 -22.39 46.00 -20.67
CA ASP A 839 -20.99 46.15 -21.10
C ASP A 839 -20.79 45.59 -22.52
N LEU A 840 -21.43 44.45 -22.84
CA LEU A 840 -21.38 43.89 -24.20
C LEU A 840 -22.10 44.77 -25.22
N ASP A 841 -23.19 45.41 -24.83
CA ASP A 841 -23.95 46.32 -25.71
C ASP A 841 -23.09 47.54 -26.15
N GLN A 842 -22.08 47.93 -25.36
CA GLN A 842 -21.19 49.07 -25.65
C GLN A 842 -19.98 48.72 -26.53
N VAL A 843 -19.63 47.43 -26.66
CA VAL A 843 -18.42 47.01 -27.38
C VAL A 843 -18.72 46.90 -28.87
N THR A 844 -18.15 47.83 -29.66
CA THR A 844 -18.19 47.74 -31.12
C THR A 844 -17.23 46.66 -31.63
N LEU A 845 -17.52 46.06 -32.79
CA LEU A 845 -16.75 44.93 -33.35
C LEU A 845 -15.26 45.29 -33.58
N VAL A 846 -14.97 46.55 -33.88
CA VAL A 846 -13.61 47.10 -34.07
C VAL A 846 -12.88 47.26 -32.72
N GLY A 847 -13.63 47.49 -31.64
CA GLY A 847 -13.10 47.59 -30.27
C GLY A 847 -12.97 46.24 -29.55
N ASN A 848 -13.35 45.11 -30.16
CA ASN A 848 -13.28 43.80 -29.52
C ASN A 848 -11.81 43.34 -29.39
N PRO A 849 -11.30 43.06 -28.18
CA PRO A 849 -9.91 42.65 -27.97
C PRO A 849 -9.59 41.24 -28.51
N ARG A 850 -10.59 40.45 -28.90
CA ARG A 850 -10.44 39.07 -29.38
C ARG A 850 -10.58 38.96 -30.88
N LYS A 851 -9.63 38.24 -31.49
CA LYS A 851 -9.58 38.00 -32.95
C LYS A 851 -10.82 37.23 -33.41
N ASN A 852 -11.35 37.62 -34.57
CA ASN A 852 -12.46 36.92 -35.20
C ASN A 852 -11.98 35.54 -35.71
N PHE A 853 -12.59 34.47 -35.20
CA PHE A 853 -12.26 33.08 -35.54
C PHE A 853 -13.09 32.52 -36.70
N MET A 854 -14.15 33.21 -37.14
CA MET A 854 -15.08 32.75 -38.18
C MET A 854 -14.58 33.01 -39.62
N LEU A 855 -13.72 34.03 -39.81
CA LEU A 855 -13.30 34.53 -41.12
C LEU A 855 -12.10 33.81 -41.76
N LYS A 856 -11.40 32.91 -41.05
CA LYS A 856 -10.17 32.29 -41.58
C LYS A 856 -10.46 31.23 -42.63
N LYS A 857 -9.78 31.36 -43.80
CA LYS A 857 -9.85 30.45 -44.96
C LYS A 857 -9.28 29.04 -44.66
N ALA A 858 -8.41 28.89 -43.66
CA ALA A 858 -7.93 27.62 -43.12
C ALA A 858 -8.24 27.54 -41.61
N ARG A 859 -9.21 26.71 -41.21
CA ARG A 859 -9.66 26.59 -39.82
C ARG A 859 -8.72 25.68 -39.03
N SER A 860 -8.11 26.21 -37.96
CA SER A 860 -7.41 25.36 -36.99
C SER A 860 -8.42 24.48 -36.24
N VAL A 861 -7.98 23.34 -35.70
CA VAL A 861 -8.85 22.46 -34.88
C VAL A 861 -9.44 23.23 -33.69
N LEU A 862 -8.67 24.18 -33.12
CA LEU A 862 -9.13 25.07 -32.06
C LEU A 862 -10.27 25.99 -32.54
N ASP A 863 -10.17 26.55 -33.74
CA ASP A 863 -11.22 27.42 -34.30
C ASP A 863 -12.50 26.63 -34.63
N GLN A 864 -12.38 25.36 -35.05
CA GLN A 864 -13.53 24.46 -35.21
C GLN A 864 -14.22 24.16 -33.87
N LEU A 865 -13.44 23.86 -32.83
CA LEU A 865 -13.96 23.66 -31.48
C LEU A 865 -14.65 24.93 -30.96
N LYS A 866 -14.04 26.11 -31.16
CA LYS A 866 -14.66 27.40 -30.83
C LYS A 866 -15.98 27.60 -31.60
N GLY A 867 -15.99 27.29 -32.90
CA GLY A 867 -17.21 27.31 -33.72
C GLY A 867 -18.30 26.42 -33.13
N PHE A 868 -17.97 25.18 -32.75
CA PHE A 868 -18.89 24.27 -32.07
C PHE A 868 -19.41 24.87 -30.75
N THR A 869 -18.50 25.31 -29.88
CA THR A 869 -18.83 25.82 -28.54
C THR A 869 -19.70 27.08 -28.59
N PHE A 870 -19.34 28.09 -29.38
CA PHE A 870 -20.04 29.38 -29.37
C PHE A 870 -21.29 29.41 -30.25
N LYS A 871 -21.38 28.58 -31.30
CA LYS A 871 -22.53 28.56 -32.24
C LYS A 871 -23.56 27.47 -31.90
N TYR A 872 -23.13 26.27 -31.51
CA TYR A 872 -24.02 25.10 -31.43
C TYR A 872 -24.39 24.65 -30.01
N MET A 873 -23.64 25.03 -28.96
CA MET A 873 -23.95 24.62 -27.58
C MET A 873 -25.33 25.08 -27.09
N ILE A 874 -25.90 26.13 -27.68
CA ILE A 874 -27.26 26.57 -27.36
C ILE A 874 -28.31 25.47 -27.66
N TRP A 875 -28.18 24.75 -28.78
CA TRP A 875 -29.10 23.66 -29.13
C TRP A 875 -28.96 22.48 -28.17
N VAL A 876 -27.72 22.17 -27.77
CA VAL A 876 -27.45 21.13 -26.78
C VAL A 876 -28.09 21.50 -25.44
N THR A 877 -27.95 22.75 -25.00
CA THR A 877 -28.54 23.22 -23.74
C THR A 877 -30.07 23.23 -23.77
N MET A 878 -30.68 23.65 -24.89
CA MET A 878 -32.14 23.55 -25.08
C MET A 878 -32.63 22.10 -25.07
N ALA A 879 -31.90 21.16 -25.70
CA ALA A 879 -32.22 19.74 -25.65
C ALA A 879 -32.16 19.20 -24.21
N MET A 880 -31.18 19.63 -23.40
CA MET A 880 -31.10 19.23 -21.99
C MET A 880 -32.25 19.80 -21.15
N VAL A 881 -32.70 21.03 -21.41
CA VAL A 881 -33.91 21.61 -20.78
C VAL A 881 -35.16 20.80 -21.16
N PHE A 882 -35.28 20.39 -22.42
CA PHE A 882 -36.38 19.53 -22.87
C PHE A 882 -36.38 18.17 -22.16
N VAL A 883 -35.23 17.49 -22.10
CA VAL A 883 -35.09 16.19 -21.42
C VAL A 883 -35.43 16.32 -19.92
N ALA A 884 -34.98 17.39 -19.24
CA ALA A 884 -35.37 17.65 -17.86
C ALA A 884 -36.89 17.87 -17.70
N GLY A 885 -37.56 18.41 -18.72
CA GLY A 885 -39.00 18.61 -18.76
C GLY A 885 -39.83 17.38 -19.15
N THR A 886 -39.27 16.37 -19.84
CA THR A 886 -40.03 15.20 -20.31
C THR A 886 -39.78 13.92 -19.52
N THR A 887 -38.64 13.82 -18.84
CA THR A 887 -38.25 12.59 -18.11
C THR A 887 -39.20 12.24 -16.97
N ARG A 888 -39.93 13.21 -16.43
CA ARG A 888 -40.97 13.00 -15.41
C ARG A 888 -42.17 13.89 -15.65
N ILE A 889 -43.33 13.41 -15.21
CA ILE A 889 -44.57 14.19 -15.20
C ILE A 889 -44.68 14.85 -13.83
N SER A 890 -44.46 16.16 -13.77
CA SER A 890 -44.65 16.97 -12.56
C SER A 890 -44.96 18.42 -12.91
N LEU A 891 -45.55 19.16 -11.98
CA LEU A 891 -45.75 20.61 -12.14
C LEU A 891 -44.44 21.37 -12.42
N PHE A 892 -43.32 20.90 -11.87
CA PHE A 892 -41.99 21.50 -12.11
C PHE A 892 -41.47 21.23 -13.53
N CYS A 893 -41.85 20.10 -14.11
CA CYS A 893 -41.46 19.75 -15.48
C CYS A 893 -42.18 20.61 -16.52
N LEU A 894 -43.42 21.03 -16.22
CA LEU A 894 -44.18 21.97 -17.07
C LEU A 894 -43.41 23.28 -17.27
N GLY A 895 -42.79 23.84 -16.24
CA GLY A 895 -42.03 25.08 -16.39
C GLY A 895 -40.77 24.94 -17.24
N TYR A 896 -40.10 23.78 -17.25
CA TYR A 896 -39.02 23.50 -18.19
C TYR A 896 -39.53 23.41 -19.63
N LEU A 897 -40.69 22.78 -19.87
CA LEU A 897 -41.30 22.71 -21.19
C LEU A 897 -41.75 24.08 -21.70
N ILE A 898 -42.37 24.90 -20.85
CA ILE A 898 -42.73 26.29 -21.18
C ILE A 898 -41.46 27.08 -21.54
N SER A 899 -40.40 26.95 -20.73
CA SER A 899 -39.11 27.60 -21.00
C SER A 899 -38.50 27.13 -22.33
N PHE A 900 -38.57 25.83 -22.63
CA PHE A 900 -38.06 25.26 -23.87
C PHE A 900 -38.81 25.81 -25.10
N PHE A 901 -40.14 25.76 -25.12
CA PHE A 901 -40.93 26.29 -26.24
C PHE A 901 -40.77 27.81 -26.40
N TYR A 902 -40.65 28.55 -25.30
CA TYR A 902 -40.36 29.98 -25.33
C TYR A 902 -38.99 30.26 -25.98
N LEU A 903 -37.93 29.56 -25.53
CA LEU A 903 -36.58 29.71 -26.07
C LEU A 903 -36.50 29.28 -27.54
N LEU A 904 -37.20 28.21 -27.92
CA LEU A 904 -37.22 27.70 -29.29
C LEU A 904 -37.90 28.68 -30.25
N SER A 905 -39.06 29.22 -29.87
CA SER A 905 -39.83 30.14 -30.71
C SER A 905 -39.14 31.50 -30.92
N ARG A 906 -38.45 32.02 -29.90
CA ARG A 906 -37.80 33.34 -29.93
C ARG A 906 -36.28 33.27 -30.14
N HIS A 907 -35.72 32.09 -30.43
CA HIS A 907 -34.26 31.89 -30.46
C HIS A 907 -33.53 32.86 -31.39
N GLN A 908 -34.06 33.08 -32.60
CA GLN A 908 -33.43 33.92 -33.62
C GLN A 908 -33.41 35.38 -33.15
N GLU A 909 -34.53 35.87 -32.64
CA GLU A 909 -34.65 37.23 -32.10
C GLU A 909 -33.72 37.47 -30.91
N LEU A 910 -33.61 36.49 -30.00
CA LEU A 910 -32.75 36.59 -28.82
C LEU A 910 -31.26 36.60 -29.17
N MET A 911 -30.85 35.84 -30.18
CA MET A 911 -29.45 35.77 -30.62
C MET A 911 -29.03 36.96 -31.47
N MET A 912 -29.96 37.55 -32.24
CA MET A 912 -29.71 38.75 -33.04
C MET A 912 -29.86 40.05 -32.22
N GLY A 913 -30.66 40.01 -31.15
CA GLY A 913 -30.92 41.15 -30.27
C GLY A 913 -29.75 41.56 -29.38
N ALA A 914 -30.00 42.52 -28.49
CA ALA A 914 -29.02 42.99 -27.52
C ALA A 914 -28.66 41.86 -26.51
N PRO A 915 -27.38 41.56 -26.26
CA PRO A 915 -26.95 40.55 -25.29
C PRO A 915 -27.50 40.77 -23.88
N SER A 916 -27.84 42.00 -23.50
CA SER A 916 -28.54 42.31 -22.25
C SER A 916 -29.91 41.63 -22.11
N ARG A 917 -30.73 41.62 -23.18
CA ARG A 917 -32.03 40.94 -23.17
C ARG A 917 -31.86 39.42 -23.11
N LEU A 918 -30.90 38.88 -23.84
CA LEU A 918 -30.57 37.46 -23.84
C LEU A 918 -30.17 36.97 -22.44
N LEU A 919 -29.22 37.66 -21.79
CA LEU A 919 -28.77 37.30 -20.45
C LEU A 919 -29.88 37.44 -19.39
N LEU A 920 -30.80 38.40 -19.54
CA LEU A 920 -31.94 38.54 -18.64
C LEU A 920 -32.86 37.31 -18.71
N VAL A 921 -33.30 36.93 -19.91
CA VAL A 921 -34.14 35.73 -20.12
C VAL A 921 -33.43 34.48 -19.60
N TRP A 922 -32.13 34.35 -19.87
CA TRP A 922 -31.36 33.18 -19.43
C TRP A 922 -31.24 33.11 -17.90
N ASN A 923 -31.05 34.25 -17.22
CA ASN A 923 -31.03 34.30 -15.76
C ASN A 923 -32.39 33.93 -15.14
N VAL A 924 -33.51 34.22 -15.82
CA VAL A 924 -34.84 33.78 -15.37
C VAL A 924 -34.97 32.25 -15.45
N VAL A 925 -34.53 31.64 -16.56
CA VAL A 925 -34.55 30.16 -16.71
C VAL A 925 -33.61 29.48 -15.70
N LEU A 926 -32.41 30.03 -15.50
CA LEU A 926 -31.47 29.55 -14.48
C LEU A 926 -32.06 29.68 -13.07
N GLY A 927 -32.71 30.81 -12.76
CA GLY A 927 -33.40 31.05 -11.50
C GLY A 927 -34.56 30.06 -11.26
N TYR A 928 -35.33 29.75 -12.30
CA TYR A 928 -36.37 28.72 -12.24
C TYR A 928 -35.79 27.34 -11.89
N ASN A 929 -34.72 26.91 -12.57
CA ASN A 929 -34.07 25.63 -12.30
C ASN A 929 -33.57 25.53 -10.84
N VAL A 930 -32.89 26.56 -10.33
CA VAL A 930 -32.42 26.58 -8.93
C VAL A 930 -33.60 26.58 -7.95
N SER A 931 -34.68 27.28 -8.26
CA SER A 931 -35.89 27.30 -7.43
C SER A 931 -36.56 25.92 -7.38
N VAL A 932 -36.60 25.20 -8.51
CA VAL A 932 -37.06 23.80 -8.58
C VAL A 932 -36.18 22.90 -7.72
N ILE A 933 -34.85 23.05 -7.78
CA ILE A 933 -33.92 22.28 -6.93
C ILE A 933 -34.22 22.54 -5.45
N THR A 934 -34.27 23.81 -5.03
CA THR A 934 -34.56 24.20 -3.65
C THR A 934 -35.90 23.64 -3.17
N LEU A 935 -36.95 23.75 -3.99
CA LEU A 935 -38.29 23.28 -3.63
C LEU A 935 -38.36 21.75 -3.59
N LYS A 936 -37.73 21.03 -4.52
CA LYS A 936 -37.67 19.57 -4.49
C LYS A 936 -36.91 19.04 -3.26
N VAL A 937 -35.85 19.73 -2.84
CA VAL A 937 -35.12 19.41 -1.60
C VAL A 937 -35.98 19.69 -0.37
N ALA A 938 -36.69 20.82 -0.32
CA ALA A 938 -37.62 21.13 0.77
C ALA A 938 -38.75 20.08 0.86
N LEU A 939 -39.26 19.61 -0.27
CA LEU A 939 -40.27 18.55 -0.34
C LEU A 939 -39.72 17.15 0.00
N GLN A 940 -38.40 16.98 0.22
CA GLN A 940 -37.85 15.70 0.70
C GLN A 940 -38.35 15.34 2.10
N VAL A 941 -38.66 16.33 2.97
CA VAL A 941 -39.25 16.02 4.28
C VAL A 941 -40.59 15.29 4.12
N ILE A 942 -41.43 15.78 3.21
CA ILE A 942 -42.76 15.22 2.93
C ILE A 942 -42.63 13.82 2.32
N SER A 943 -41.69 13.64 1.39
CA SER A 943 -41.55 12.40 0.62
C SER A 943 -40.71 11.31 1.29
N CYS A 944 -39.78 11.63 2.19
CA CYS A 944 -38.97 10.64 2.92
C CYS A 944 -39.51 10.33 4.31
N VAL A 945 -40.17 11.27 4.99
CA VAL A 945 -40.67 11.08 6.37
C VAL A 945 -42.12 10.59 6.37
N TYR A 946 -43.02 11.31 5.69
CA TYR A 946 -44.48 11.15 5.81
C TYR A 946 -45.12 10.38 4.65
N ILE A 947 -44.35 9.62 3.86
CA ILE A 947 -44.83 9.04 2.60
C ILE A 947 -46.06 8.13 2.77
N GLU A 948 -46.11 7.31 3.83
CA GLU A 948 -47.19 6.37 4.08
C GLU A 948 -48.52 7.07 4.43
N THR A 949 -48.48 8.09 5.29
CA THR A 949 -49.67 8.86 5.68
C THR A 949 -50.23 9.69 4.51
N LEU A 950 -49.34 10.20 3.65
CA LEU A 950 -49.72 10.94 2.44
C LEU A 950 -50.27 10.06 1.31
N GLN A 951 -49.74 8.84 1.14
CA GLN A 951 -50.29 7.89 0.17
C GLN A 951 -51.75 7.54 0.48
N GLN A 952 -52.09 7.39 1.76
CA GLN A 952 -53.45 7.07 2.20
C GLN A 952 -54.42 8.26 2.10
N ARG A 953 -53.96 9.48 2.40
CA ARG A 953 -54.83 10.67 2.49
C ARG A 953 -54.86 11.56 1.26
N ALA A 954 -53.80 11.60 0.45
CA ALA A 954 -53.61 12.60 -0.60
C ALA A 954 -52.75 12.11 -1.79
N CYS A 955 -52.99 10.91 -2.32
CA CYS A 955 -52.24 10.36 -3.47
C CYS A 955 -52.22 11.32 -4.69
N SER A 956 -53.29 12.07 -4.95
CA SER A 956 -53.34 13.06 -6.04
C SER A 956 -52.24 14.13 -5.94
N VAL A 957 -51.93 14.60 -4.72
CA VAL A 957 -50.86 15.59 -4.48
C VAL A 957 -49.49 14.97 -4.68
N VAL A 958 -49.32 13.72 -4.21
CA VAL A 958 -48.08 12.94 -4.37
C VAL A 958 -47.76 12.73 -5.87
N GLN A 959 -48.77 12.42 -6.69
CA GLN A 959 -48.61 12.26 -8.14
C GLN A 959 -48.37 13.59 -8.86
N LEU A 960 -49.11 14.67 -8.53
CA LEU A 960 -48.98 15.98 -9.16
C LEU A 960 -47.57 16.59 -9.00
N LEU A 961 -47.00 16.47 -7.79
CA LEU A 961 -45.67 16.99 -7.47
C LEU A 961 -44.55 15.95 -7.70
N SER A 962 -44.90 14.72 -8.08
CA SER A 962 -43.98 13.58 -8.24
C SER A 962 -43.06 13.40 -7.02
N LEU A 963 -43.68 13.30 -5.84
CA LEU A 963 -42.99 13.19 -4.55
C LEU A 963 -42.33 11.81 -4.40
N VAL A 964 -41.01 11.75 -4.56
CA VAL A 964 -40.21 10.53 -4.38
C VAL A 964 -39.00 10.84 -3.51
N CYS A 965 -38.74 9.98 -2.52
CA CYS A 965 -37.57 10.08 -1.66
C CYS A 965 -36.28 9.73 -2.42
N SER A 966 -35.28 10.61 -2.38
CA SER A 966 -33.99 10.42 -3.08
C SER A 966 -33.14 9.30 -2.45
N LYS A 967 -33.20 9.14 -1.12
CA LYS A 967 -32.39 8.18 -0.34
C LYS A 967 -33.19 7.00 0.21
N ARG A 968 -34.05 6.39 -0.62
CA ARG A 968 -35.01 5.36 -0.20
C ARG A 968 -34.41 4.24 0.67
N ALA A 969 -33.26 3.68 0.25
CA ALA A 969 -32.56 2.63 1.00
C ALA A 969 -32.12 3.07 2.41
N SER A 970 -31.67 4.33 2.56
CA SER A 970 -31.24 4.87 3.84
C SER A 970 -32.39 5.09 4.83
N TYR A 971 -33.62 5.18 4.34
CA TYR A 971 -34.83 5.37 5.15
C TYR A 971 -35.61 4.05 5.40
N GLY A 972 -35.06 2.90 4.99
CA GLY A 972 -35.70 1.59 5.18
C GLY A 972 -37.04 1.45 4.44
N LEU A 973 -37.18 2.16 3.31
CA LEU A 973 -38.36 2.10 2.46
C LEU A 973 -38.16 0.99 1.42
N ASP A 974 -38.55 -0.25 1.73
CA ASP A 974 -38.37 -1.38 0.81
C ASP A 974 -39.17 -1.23 -0.50
N ALA A 975 -38.77 -1.96 -1.54
CA ALA A 975 -39.58 -2.11 -2.74
C ALA A 975 -40.92 -2.77 -2.36
N PRO A 976 -42.06 -2.31 -2.89
CA PRO A 976 -43.35 -2.77 -2.42
C PRO A 976 -43.51 -4.28 -2.64
N SER A 977 -43.81 -5.00 -1.55
CA SER A 977 -44.46 -6.30 -1.62
C SER A 977 -45.83 -6.11 -2.26
N THR A 978 -46.14 -6.96 -3.23
CA THR A 978 -47.30 -6.95 -4.13
C THR A 978 -48.65 -7.17 -3.42
N THR A 979 -49.06 -6.24 -2.55
CA THR A 979 -50.38 -6.26 -1.92
C THR A 979 -50.93 -4.85 -1.78
N ASP A 980 -52.03 -4.61 -2.50
CA ASP A 980 -52.96 -3.48 -2.50
C ASP A 980 -52.47 -2.12 -3.04
N GLN A 981 -52.57 -1.97 -4.37
CA GLN A 981 -52.30 -0.74 -5.12
C GLN A 981 -53.52 0.19 -5.16
N THR A 982 -53.46 1.31 -4.44
CA THR A 982 -54.25 2.52 -4.78
C THR A 982 -53.37 3.68 -5.26
N CYS A 983 -52.04 3.52 -5.30
CA CYS A 983 -51.12 4.57 -5.74
C CYS A 983 -49.83 3.95 -6.34
N GLU A 984 -49.81 3.67 -7.65
CA GLU A 984 -48.58 3.28 -8.35
C GLU A 984 -47.65 4.50 -8.50
N LEU A 985 -46.44 4.41 -7.96
CA LEU A 985 -45.41 5.44 -8.08
C LEU A 985 -44.28 4.90 -8.96
N SER A 986 -43.85 5.67 -9.97
CA SER A 986 -42.68 5.31 -10.78
C SER A 986 -41.43 5.30 -9.89
N TYR A 987 -40.92 4.09 -9.60
CA TYR A 987 -39.85 3.82 -8.63
C TYR A 987 -38.44 4.31 -9.03
N THR A 988 -38.30 5.06 -10.11
CA THR A 988 -36.99 5.60 -10.54
C THR A 988 -36.56 6.79 -9.66
N ASN A 989 -35.27 7.14 -9.63
CA ASN A 989 -34.66 8.19 -8.79
C ASN A 989 -35.41 9.53 -8.78
N ALA A 990 -35.42 10.28 -7.67
CA ALA A 990 -36.20 11.50 -7.34
C ALA A 990 -36.15 12.73 -8.31
N GLY A 991 -35.69 12.58 -9.55
CA GLY A 991 -35.69 13.63 -10.59
C GLY A 991 -34.59 14.68 -10.44
N LEU A 992 -33.98 14.83 -9.26
CA LEU A 992 -32.89 15.79 -8.99
C LEU A 992 -31.68 15.64 -9.91
N THR A 993 -31.43 14.45 -10.45
CA THR A 993 -30.29 14.19 -11.35
C THR A 993 -30.39 14.99 -12.64
N TRP A 994 -31.58 15.07 -13.24
CA TRP A 994 -31.79 15.82 -14.47
C TRP A 994 -31.82 17.33 -14.22
N ASP A 995 -32.32 17.76 -13.06
CA ASP A 995 -32.24 19.17 -12.65
C ASP A 995 -30.78 19.64 -12.51
N PHE A 996 -29.91 18.79 -11.95
CA PHE A 996 -28.46 19.05 -11.85
C PHE A 996 -27.79 19.12 -13.21
N ILE A 997 -28.04 18.16 -14.10
CA ILE A 997 -27.46 18.17 -15.45
C ILE A 997 -27.92 19.43 -16.21
N CYS A 998 -29.20 19.77 -16.10
CA CYS A 998 -29.76 20.98 -16.68
C CYS A 998 -29.06 22.25 -16.14
N PHE A 999 -28.86 22.33 -14.81
CA PHE A 999 -28.14 23.43 -14.17
C PHE A 999 -26.72 23.62 -14.74
N LEU A 1000 -25.96 22.53 -14.92
CA LEU A 1000 -24.60 22.55 -15.47
C LEU A 1000 -24.56 23.17 -16.87
N PHE A 1001 -25.47 22.72 -17.75
CA PHE A 1001 -25.57 23.25 -19.11
C PHE A 1001 -26.04 24.70 -19.13
N LEU A 1002 -27.05 25.07 -18.33
CA LEU A 1002 -27.55 26.45 -18.23
C LEU A 1002 -26.45 27.42 -17.74
N LEU A 1003 -25.67 27.03 -16.73
CA LEU A 1003 -24.52 27.81 -16.25
C LEU A 1003 -23.44 27.96 -17.32
N THR A 1004 -23.09 26.86 -17.99
CA THR A 1004 -22.08 26.87 -19.05
C THR A 1004 -22.50 27.80 -20.18
N GLN A 1005 -23.77 27.75 -20.59
CA GLN A 1005 -24.31 28.60 -21.65
C GLN A 1005 -24.37 30.08 -21.24
N ARG A 1006 -24.73 30.37 -19.98
CA ARG A 1006 -24.67 31.73 -19.43
C ARG A 1006 -23.26 32.33 -19.58
N ARG A 1007 -22.22 31.53 -19.32
CA ARG A 1007 -20.81 31.93 -19.45
C ARG A 1007 -20.38 32.14 -20.91
N ILE A 1008 -20.92 31.32 -21.83
CA ILE A 1008 -20.70 31.48 -23.27
C ILE A 1008 -21.27 32.82 -23.73
N PHE A 1009 -22.49 33.18 -23.32
CA PHE A 1009 -23.13 34.46 -23.67
C PHE A 1009 -22.43 35.69 -23.10
N SER A 1010 -21.78 35.59 -21.94
CA SER A 1010 -21.01 36.70 -21.36
C SER A 1010 -19.57 36.79 -21.89
N SER A 1011 -19.26 36.21 -23.05
CA SER A 1011 -17.91 36.18 -23.65
C SER A 1011 -17.78 37.08 -24.88
N TYR A 1012 -16.61 37.70 -25.07
CA TYR A 1012 -16.26 38.44 -26.29
C TYR A 1012 -16.31 37.59 -27.58
N TYR A 1013 -16.11 36.28 -27.48
CA TYR A 1013 -16.20 35.37 -28.63
C TYR A 1013 -17.63 35.20 -29.15
N PHE A 1014 -18.63 35.31 -28.26
CA PHE A 1014 -20.03 35.19 -28.63
C PHE A 1014 -20.48 36.31 -29.57
N LEU A 1015 -19.94 37.53 -29.41
CA LEU A 1015 -20.24 38.66 -30.30
C LEU A 1015 -19.89 38.38 -31.77
N HIS A 1016 -18.82 37.62 -32.04
CA HIS A 1016 -18.48 37.22 -33.41
C HIS A 1016 -19.46 36.17 -33.97
N ALA A 1017 -19.96 35.27 -33.12
CA ALA A 1017 -20.93 34.24 -33.51
C ALA A 1017 -22.33 34.82 -33.75
N SER A 1018 -22.76 35.80 -32.95
CA SER A 1018 -24.04 36.49 -33.15
C SER A 1018 -24.04 37.35 -34.42
N GLU A 1019 -22.92 37.97 -34.75
CA GLU A 1019 -22.77 38.74 -35.99
C GLU A 1019 -22.76 37.86 -37.24
N ASP A 1020 -22.04 36.73 -37.22
CA ASP A 1020 -22.11 35.72 -38.29
C ASP A 1020 -23.54 35.26 -38.55
N LEU A 1021 -24.33 35.08 -37.48
CA LEU A 1021 -25.75 34.75 -37.60
C LEU A 1021 -26.56 35.88 -38.26
N LYS A 1022 -26.36 37.14 -37.86
CA LYS A 1022 -27.02 38.30 -38.48
C LYS A 1022 -26.67 38.43 -39.97
N ILE A 1023 -25.40 38.26 -40.32
CA ILE A 1023 -24.93 38.28 -41.71
C ILE A 1023 -25.56 37.13 -42.50
N SER A 1024 -25.58 35.92 -41.95
CA SER A 1024 -26.19 34.76 -42.63
C SER A 1024 -27.68 34.95 -42.89
N MET A 1025 -28.40 35.61 -41.98
CA MET A 1025 -29.82 35.95 -42.15
C MET A 1025 -30.02 37.05 -43.20
N GLN A 1026 -29.19 38.09 -43.20
CA GLN A 1026 -29.22 39.12 -44.23
C GLN A 1026 -28.90 38.57 -45.62
N LEU A 1027 -28.00 37.58 -45.71
CA LEU A 1027 -27.69 36.88 -46.94
C LEU A 1027 -28.81 35.93 -47.37
N ALA A 1028 -29.56 35.34 -46.44
CA ALA A 1028 -30.73 34.52 -46.77
C ALA A 1028 -31.94 35.35 -47.24
N ALA A 1029 -31.98 36.64 -46.88
CA ALA A 1029 -32.98 37.59 -47.33
C ALA A 1029 -32.65 38.23 -48.69
N ARG A 1030 -31.40 38.13 -49.15
CA ARG A 1030 -30.96 38.48 -50.51
C ARG A 1030 -31.10 37.28 -51.42
#